data_AF-A0A7M7IUX3-F1
#
_entry.id   AF-A0A7M7IUX3-F1
#
_cell.length_a   1.000
_cell.length_b   1.000
_cell.length_c   1.000
_cell.angle_alpha   90.00
_cell.angle_beta   90.00
_cell.angle_gamma   90.00
#
_symmetry.space_group_name_H-M   'P 1'
#
loop_
_entity.id
_entity.type
_entity.pdbx_description
1 polymer ?
#
loop_
_entity_poly.entity_id
_entity_poly.type
_entity_poly.pdbx_seq_one_letter_code
_entity_poly.pdbx_strand_id
1 'polypeptide(L)'
;MRFFIFILLAALQPNFLAARVITSKIKREKFIRENYCLVREPEFSHLFNFTGLSNSNKDYSIQHDVDAILRLQPCGMLKTNCNGQDGYSICLNKTGQEIGIGKNPPEVVREFGEIIFKYTGDKCDNQHNYTVEIRMKCDLGVTDANEGMELYAAGYNECDFKLDWRTSAACTEPKKISCTVNHNSDHYDLSELTKISGNYEVYFANYTKKVLLNICHSVIYGPNTCKSNNAACLIDLETAKSSPLGEPNENLKYNVDGTLSLKYTDGALCSSAVENASSKLEATITFICDLDAIGTLPDYVGGMELCHYRFNWTTAAACSEQALHAKSLEKANSDVCAVKNPITGQTYNFTALMNKELSVKPFGTNEFYKFTICNAITNTTCKKQTGACKRHKSTSGGIGNSNLMWKESGPYLNYTNGDVCFGKQQKYTVIEFYCGPDDYEIDVIDLCYDLIKYSTPLACKIQLSNYVIKSDDTEYHINLCQPLVKYDKFSVCTDEKASICKLRINNGKVISTTNLGSFDSAPNTSSDQSAVIVYHNGSACEDDKRRRIESSISFLCDINSQMTQPRFLSYHNCTYFFEWKTSLVCGKVDGYFNDNCSINNTLGDFRNLSLLSQNKGLISYLQVTGKDNTVYKISLCGNKKECNGGFICDDKVNYGTSVSVLYDYAESSDIIRLHFTGGSKCSDGSLAQSVLSINCRNKNILSPPVLLKESSCYLEFEWDRPQICRFLSVPENSISKDTDTKNSIAPNEAASLSGGKIMGIIVPVLIVVIGIFYLLNESRRTHLFEMISNSTSRNCDRVKYSRNLRWYYLCTLFVTTLSFKYLLYKILSSFSINIFKTATTKK
;
A
#
# COMPACT_ATOMS: atom_id res chain seq x y z
N MET A 1 30.97 14.42 -86.70
CA MET A 1 31.83 14.18 -85.53
C MET A 1 31.39 15.11 -84.38
N ARG A 2 30.21 15.03 -83.76
CA ARG A 2 29.57 13.96 -82.98
C ARG A 2 30.38 13.29 -81.85
N PHE A 3 31.55 13.83 -81.47
CA PHE A 3 32.27 13.36 -80.27
C PHE A 3 32.86 14.47 -79.37
N PHE A 4 32.71 15.76 -79.71
CA PHE A 4 33.34 16.85 -78.93
C PHE A 4 32.38 17.79 -78.17
N ILE A 5 31.06 17.59 -78.27
CA ILE A 5 30.07 18.43 -77.54
C ILE A 5 29.54 17.74 -76.27
N PHE A 6 29.90 16.48 -76.02
CA PHE A 6 29.51 15.76 -74.80
C PHE A 6 30.48 15.94 -73.61
N ILE A 7 31.66 16.56 -73.82
CA ILE A 7 32.69 16.68 -72.77
C ILE A 7 32.59 18.00 -71.98
N LEU A 8 31.82 19.00 -72.43
CA LEU A 8 31.72 20.30 -71.75
C LEU A 8 30.45 20.54 -70.92
N LEU A 9 29.48 19.61 -70.93
CA LEU A 9 28.26 19.70 -70.09
C LEU A 9 28.24 18.70 -68.91
N ALA A 10 29.30 17.90 -68.73
CA ALA A 10 29.40 16.90 -67.66
C ALA A 10 30.46 17.26 -66.57
N ALA A 11 30.91 18.52 -66.51
CA ALA A 11 31.88 19.00 -65.52
C ALA A 11 31.28 19.97 -64.48
N LEU A 12 29.96 20.11 -64.41
CA LEU A 12 29.25 20.90 -63.41
C LEU A 12 28.01 20.15 -62.90
N GLN A 13 28.23 19.05 -62.17
CA GLN A 13 27.37 18.58 -61.06
C GLN A 13 27.83 17.20 -60.60
N PRO A 14 28.61 17.16 -59.51
CA PRO A 14 28.16 16.34 -58.38
C PRO A 14 28.42 17.09 -57.07
N ASN A 15 27.61 18.11 -56.76
CA ASN A 15 27.56 18.69 -55.40
C ASN A 15 26.13 18.98 -54.90
N PHE A 16 25.09 18.69 -55.70
CA PHE A 16 23.71 19.03 -55.33
C PHE A 16 22.90 17.90 -54.67
N LEU A 17 23.31 16.63 -54.79
CA LEU A 17 22.62 15.51 -54.14
C LEU A 17 23.11 15.26 -52.70
N ALA A 18 24.41 15.39 -52.44
CA ALA A 18 24.95 15.33 -51.07
C ALA A 18 24.42 16.49 -50.22
N ALA A 19 24.35 17.72 -50.77
CA ALA A 19 23.80 18.87 -50.07
C ALA A 19 22.31 18.75 -49.75
N ARG A 20 21.49 18.08 -50.60
CA ARG A 20 20.04 17.87 -50.34
C ARG A 20 19.75 16.79 -49.30
N VAL A 21 20.57 15.73 -49.26
CA VAL A 21 20.45 14.67 -48.23
C VAL A 21 21.01 15.15 -46.88
N ILE A 22 22.08 15.94 -46.90
CA ILE A 22 22.63 16.57 -45.69
C ILE A 22 21.69 17.66 -45.17
N THR A 23 21.09 18.50 -46.03
CA THR A 23 20.08 19.49 -45.58
C THR A 23 18.75 18.87 -45.16
N SER A 24 18.36 17.70 -45.68
CA SER A 24 17.16 16.97 -45.19
C SER A 24 17.43 16.23 -43.88
N LYS A 25 18.61 15.62 -43.68
CA LYS A 25 19.06 15.11 -42.38
C LYS A 25 19.23 16.21 -41.34
N ILE A 26 19.86 17.33 -41.71
CA ILE A 26 20.01 18.50 -40.84
C ILE A 26 18.66 19.17 -40.57
N LYS A 27 17.71 19.22 -41.52
CA LYS A 27 16.33 19.66 -41.23
C LYS A 27 15.59 18.67 -40.33
N ARG A 28 15.79 17.36 -40.47
CA ARG A 28 15.21 16.33 -39.58
C ARG A 28 15.81 16.41 -38.17
N GLU A 29 17.12 16.60 -38.04
CA GLU A 29 17.86 16.81 -36.77
C GLU A 29 17.63 18.21 -36.16
N LYS A 30 17.22 19.20 -36.97
CA LYS A 30 16.83 20.54 -36.51
C LYS A 30 15.34 20.63 -36.16
N PHE A 31 14.50 19.78 -36.77
CA PHE A 31 13.09 19.58 -36.41
C PHE A 31 12.95 18.73 -35.13
N ILE A 32 13.84 17.75 -34.89
CA ILE A 32 13.93 17.03 -33.59
C ILE A 32 14.42 17.94 -32.44
N ARG A 33 14.98 19.12 -32.75
CA ARG A 33 15.26 20.18 -31.77
C ARG A 33 14.03 21.01 -31.38
N GLU A 34 12.87 20.78 -32.00
CA GLU A 34 11.59 21.32 -31.54
C GLU A 34 11.14 20.56 -30.29
N ASN A 35 11.45 21.14 -29.13
CA ASN A 35 10.82 20.89 -27.84
C ASN A 35 10.45 19.42 -27.55
N TYR A 36 11.43 18.61 -27.16
CA TYR A 36 11.27 17.19 -26.79
C TYR A 36 10.22 16.93 -25.69
N CYS A 37 9.70 17.99 -25.06
CA CYS A 37 8.61 17.94 -24.11
C CYS A 37 7.20 18.04 -24.72
N LEU A 38 7.11 18.16 -26.03
CA LEU A 38 5.88 17.95 -26.78
C LEU A 38 5.93 16.53 -27.36
N VAL A 39 5.32 15.59 -26.65
CA VAL A 39 5.40 14.16 -26.97
C VAL A 39 4.10 13.73 -27.63
N ARG A 40 4.18 13.27 -28.88
CA ARG A 40 3.03 12.73 -29.60
C ARG A 40 2.93 11.22 -29.42
N GLU A 41 1.75 10.75 -29.04
CA GLU A 41 1.44 9.32 -28.91
C GLU A 41 1.36 8.63 -30.29
N PRO A 42 2.15 7.56 -30.54
CA PRO A 42 2.13 6.83 -31.81
C PRO A 42 0.76 6.29 -32.24
N GLU A 43 -0.10 5.83 -31.33
CA GLU A 43 -1.33 5.12 -31.74
C GLU A 43 -2.52 6.01 -32.09
N PHE A 44 -2.74 7.10 -31.33
CA PHE A 44 -3.92 7.97 -31.49
C PHE A 44 -3.56 9.45 -31.65
N SER A 45 -2.27 9.77 -31.85
CA SER A 45 -1.77 11.11 -32.20
C SER A 45 -2.08 12.22 -31.19
N HIS A 46 -2.44 11.90 -29.95
CA HIS A 46 -2.55 12.89 -28.87
C HIS A 46 -1.19 13.54 -28.58
N LEU A 47 -1.19 14.82 -28.24
CA LEU A 47 0.02 15.59 -27.98
C LEU A 47 0.09 15.94 -26.50
N PHE A 48 0.95 15.22 -25.77
CA PHE A 48 1.26 15.53 -24.37
C PHE A 48 2.22 16.71 -24.30
N ASN A 49 1.89 17.70 -23.46
CA ASN A 49 2.69 18.89 -23.27
C ASN A 49 3.25 18.95 -21.84
N PHE A 50 4.53 18.62 -21.71
CA PHE A 50 5.24 18.61 -20.44
C PHE A 50 5.98 19.92 -20.13
N THR A 51 5.88 20.93 -21.00
CA THR A 51 6.64 22.19 -20.82
C THR A 51 6.33 22.91 -19.50
N GLY A 52 5.09 22.79 -19.00
CA GLY A 52 4.67 23.35 -17.71
C GLY A 52 5.30 22.68 -16.48
N LEU A 53 5.96 21.53 -16.65
CA LEU A 53 6.70 20.89 -15.56
C LEU A 53 8.04 21.57 -15.28
N SER A 54 8.58 22.34 -16.23
CA SER A 54 9.85 23.06 -16.02
C SER A 54 9.64 24.27 -15.11
N ASN A 55 10.46 24.40 -14.07
CA ASN A 55 10.44 25.56 -13.19
C ASN A 55 11.41 26.63 -13.69
N SER A 56 10.96 27.89 -13.82
CA SER A 56 11.80 28.98 -14.33
C SER A 56 12.86 29.47 -13.33
N ASN A 57 12.64 29.28 -12.03
CA ASN A 57 13.38 29.98 -10.98
C ASN A 57 14.26 29.05 -10.11
N LYS A 58 13.97 27.75 -10.05
CA LYS A 58 14.71 26.79 -9.22
C LYS A 58 14.74 25.40 -9.85
N ASP A 59 15.68 24.58 -9.40
CA ASP A 59 15.73 23.14 -9.71
C ASP A 59 14.84 22.36 -8.73
N TYR A 60 14.23 21.28 -9.21
CA TYR A 60 13.60 20.32 -8.31
C TYR A 60 14.70 19.55 -7.59
N SER A 61 14.50 19.26 -6.30
CA SER A 61 15.43 18.49 -5.49
C SER A 61 14.69 17.32 -4.85
N ILE A 62 15.16 16.10 -5.10
CA ILE A 62 14.67 14.90 -4.43
C ILE A 62 15.81 14.28 -3.62
N GLN A 63 15.51 13.85 -2.39
CA GLN A 63 16.44 13.06 -1.60
C GLN A 63 16.47 11.63 -2.14
N HIS A 64 17.64 11.15 -2.57
CA HIS A 64 17.81 9.79 -3.08
C HIS A 64 18.35 8.82 -2.02
N ASP A 65 19.32 9.27 -1.22
CA ASP A 65 19.93 8.51 -0.12
C ASP A 65 20.49 9.48 0.94
N VAL A 66 20.96 9.01 2.10
CA VAL A 66 21.40 9.81 3.28
C VAL A 66 22.42 10.90 2.91
N ASP A 67 23.31 10.62 1.95
CA ASP A 67 24.34 11.55 1.46
C ASP A 67 24.18 11.87 -0.04
N ALA A 68 22.99 11.65 -0.62
CA ALA A 68 22.74 11.82 -2.05
C ALA A 68 21.47 12.63 -2.34
N ILE A 69 21.63 13.83 -2.91
CA ILE A 69 20.54 14.69 -3.39
C ILE A 69 20.53 14.68 -4.91
N LEU A 70 19.39 14.38 -5.50
CA LEU A 70 19.15 14.49 -6.92
C LEU A 70 18.53 15.87 -7.23
N ARG A 71 19.21 16.69 -8.02
CA ARG A 71 18.61 17.89 -8.62
C ARG A 71 18.21 17.60 -10.05
N LEU A 72 17.02 18.02 -10.45
CA LEU A 72 16.56 17.83 -11.82
C LEU A 72 15.69 18.98 -12.32
N GLN A 73 15.69 19.14 -13.64
CA GLN A 73 14.81 20.04 -14.36
C GLN A 73 14.23 19.28 -15.56
N PRO A 74 12.93 18.90 -15.54
CA PRO A 74 12.29 18.36 -16.73
C PRO A 74 12.22 19.45 -17.80
N CYS A 75 12.23 19.05 -19.07
CA CYS A 75 11.97 19.95 -20.19
C CYS A 75 12.91 21.16 -20.29
N GLY A 76 14.08 21.07 -19.67
CA GLY A 76 15.06 22.12 -19.68
C GLY A 76 16.39 21.68 -19.07
N MET A 77 17.32 22.60 -19.05
CA MET A 77 18.57 22.46 -18.30
C MET A 77 18.37 22.93 -16.86
N LEU A 78 19.18 22.40 -15.96
CA LEU A 78 19.27 22.89 -14.58
C LEU A 78 19.53 24.41 -14.55
N LYS A 79 18.95 25.09 -13.56
CA LYS A 79 19.18 26.51 -13.27
C LYS A 79 20.51 26.70 -12.54
N THR A 80 20.89 25.72 -11.73
CA THR A 80 22.19 25.67 -11.08
C THR A 80 23.10 24.70 -11.83
N ASN A 81 24.29 25.16 -12.21
CA ASN A 81 25.26 24.33 -12.91
C ASN A 81 25.60 23.08 -12.10
N CYS A 82 25.84 21.96 -12.79
CA CYS A 82 26.27 20.72 -12.17
C CYS A 82 27.77 20.55 -12.39
N ASN A 83 28.55 20.42 -11.32
CA ASN A 83 30.01 20.32 -11.37
C ASN A 83 30.66 21.48 -12.15
N GLY A 84 30.09 22.69 -12.02
CA GLY A 84 30.52 23.88 -12.75
C GLY A 84 30.27 23.85 -14.27
N GLN A 85 29.60 22.83 -14.78
CA GLN A 85 29.30 22.66 -16.21
C GLN A 85 27.81 22.90 -16.50
N ASP A 86 27.56 23.57 -17.62
CA ASP A 86 26.24 23.66 -18.24
C ASP A 86 25.94 22.40 -19.07
N GLY A 87 24.67 22.16 -19.36
CA GLY A 87 24.26 21.06 -20.25
C GLY A 87 23.57 19.87 -19.60
N TYR A 88 23.44 19.87 -18.27
CA TYR A 88 22.76 18.82 -17.52
C TYR A 88 21.31 19.19 -17.22
N SER A 89 20.43 18.20 -17.32
CA SER A 89 19.06 18.25 -16.79
C SER A 89 18.96 17.58 -15.42
N ILE A 90 19.91 16.71 -15.08
CA ILE A 90 19.88 15.92 -13.84
C ILE A 90 21.30 15.87 -13.25
N CYS A 91 21.42 16.21 -11.97
CA CYS A 91 22.67 16.27 -11.23
C CYS A 91 22.52 15.53 -9.92
N LEU A 92 23.45 14.61 -9.65
CA LEU A 92 23.55 13.90 -8.38
C LEU A 92 24.60 14.59 -7.52
N ASN A 93 24.23 15.02 -6.32
CA ASN A 93 25.17 15.47 -5.31
C ASN A 93 25.37 14.34 -4.30
N LYS A 94 26.48 13.60 -4.41
CA LYS A 94 26.85 12.50 -3.50
C LYS A 94 28.02 12.98 -2.63
N THR A 95 27.84 13.06 -1.32
CA THR A 95 28.90 13.46 -0.35
C THR A 95 29.57 14.83 -0.65
N GLY A 96 28.81 15.78 -1.21
CA GLY A 96 29.32 17.11 -1.58
C GLY A 96 30.01 17.16 -2.95
N GLN A 97 30.12 16.04 -3.66
CA GLN A 97 30.57 15.98 -5.04
C GLN A 97 29.37 15.98 -5.99
N GLU A 98 29.35 16.95 -6.91
CA GLU A 98 28.34 17.02 -7.96
C GLU A 98 28.76 16.16 -9.17
N ILE A 99 27.84 15.30 -9.62
CA ILE A 99 28.01 14.36 -10.72
C ILE A 99 26.86 14.59 -11.71
N GLY A 100 27.19 14.86 -12.97
CA GLY A 100 26.22 15.07 -14.02
C GLY A 100 25.65 13.77 -14.54
N ILE A 101 24.57 13.27 -13.94
CA ILE A 101 24.02 11.94 -14.28
C ILE A 101 23.00 11.96 -15.44
N GLY A 102 22.57 13.13 -15.90
CA GLY A 102 21.66 13.24 -17.05
C GLY A 102 21.88 14.49 -17.90
N LYS A 103 22.39 14.31 -19.12
CA LYS A 103 22.61 15.39 -20.09
C LYS A 103 21.33 15.77 -20.85
N ASN A 104 21.22 17.03 -21.21
CA ASN A 104 20.15 17.57 -22.04
C ASN A 104 20.56 17.57 -23.53
N PRO A 105 19.67 17.21 -24.48
CA PRO A 105 18.32 16.69 -24.29
C PRO A 105 18.28 15.19 -23.99
N PRO A 106 17.23 14.69 -23.34
CA PRO A 106 17.00 13.25 -23.19
C PRO A 106 16.62 12.59 -24.52
N GLU A 107 16.81 11.28 -24.58
CA GLU A 107 16.11 10.42 -25.53
C GLU A 107 14.68 10.18 -25.03
N VAL A 108 13.68 10.48 -25.86
CA VAL A 108 12.27 10.25 -25.52
C VAL A 108 11.83 8.93 -26.14
N VAL A 109 11.66 7.92 -25.29
CA VAL A 109 11.08 6.62 -25.65
C VAL A 109 9.57 6.72 -25.54
N ARG A 110 8.91 6.31 -26.62
CA ARG A 110 7.45 6.34 -26.77
C ARG A 110 6.99 4.93 -27.06
N GLU A 111 6.41 4.29 -26.07
CA GLU A 111 5.69 3.03 -26.20
C GLU A 111 4.23 3.28 -25.85
N PHE A 112 3.32 2.46 -26.38
CA PHE A 112 1.90 2.69 -26.16
C PHE A 112 1.56 2.60 -24.66
N GLY A 113 1.06 3.70 -24.10
CA GLY A 113 0.78 3.80 -22.66
C GLY A 113 1.97 4.22 -21.80
N GLU A 114 3.18 4.40 -22.36
CA GLU A 114 4.39 4.78 -21.63
C GLU A 114 5.20 5.87 -22.34
N ILE A 115 5.43 6.98 -21.63
CA ILE A 115 6.33 8.04 -22.07
C ILE A 115 7.51 8.06 -21.11
N ILE A 116 8.69 7.75 -21.65
CA ILE A 116 9.91 7.63 -20.85
C ILE A 116 10.96 8.61 -21.39
N PHE A 117 11.43 9.51 -20.53
CA PHE A 117 12.59 10.35 -20.80
C PHE A 117 13.84 9.64 -20.28
N LYS A 118 14.70 9.21 -21.21
CA LYS A 118 15.97 8.56 -20.92
C LYS A 118 17.10 9.57 -21.01
N TYR A 119 17.81 9.78 -19.92
CA TYR A 119 18.97 10.64 -19.83
C TYR A 119 20.23 9.80 -19.69
N THR A 120 21.29 10.23 -20.37
CA THR A 120 22.62 9.65 -20.24
C THR A 120 23.56 10.70 -19.66
N GLY A 121 24.27 10.33 -18.60
CA GLY A 121 25.17 11.21 -17.87
C GLY A 121 26.64 10.99 -18.18
N ASP A 122 27.46 11.34 -17.21
CA ASP A 122 28.89 11.06 -17.18
C ASP A 122 29.18 9.58 -16.89
N LYS A 123 30.47 9.22 -16.97
CA LYS A 123 30.93 7.86 -16.69
C LYS A 123 30.69 7.52 -15.22
N CYS A 124 30.00 6.41 -14.97
CA CYS A 124 29.82 5.85 -13.64
C CYS A 124 31.00 4.96 -13.26
N ASP A 125 31.45 4.12 -14.20
CA ASP A 125 32.64 3.28 -14.07
C ASP A 125 33.44 3.25 -15.40
N ASN A 126 34.41 2.33 -15.51
CA ASN A 126 35.25 2.24 -16.71
C ASN A 126 34.51 1.73 -17.97
N GLN A 127 33.30 1.18 -17.84
CA GLN A 127 32.52 0.54 -18.90
C GLN A 127 31.11 1.15 -19.09
N HIS A 128 30.55 1.82 -18.09
CA HIS A 128 29.16 2.28 -18.04
C HIS A 128 29.05 3.78 -17.74
N ASN A 129 28.06 4.42 -18.36
CA ASN A 129 27.65 5.78 -18.03
C ASN A 129 26.46 5.73 -17.07
N TYR A 130 26.25 6.80 -16.31
CA TYR A 130 25.00 6.96 -15.57
C TYR A 130 23.81 7.04 -16.52
N THR A 131 22.71 6.38 -16.16
CA THR A 131 21.45 6.47 -16.90
C THR A 131 20.30 6.83 -15.96
N VAL A 132 19.36 7.64 -16.45
CA VAL A 132 18.15 8.02 -15.70
C VAL A 132 16.93 7.85 -16.59
N GLU A 133 15.97 7.03 -16.18
CA GLU A 133 14.68 6.82 -16.86
C GLU A 133 13.56 7.49 -16.07
N ILE A 134 12.98 8.57 -16.59
CA ILE A 134 11.77 9.21 -16.01
C ILE A 134 10.54 8.75 -16.79
N ARG A 135 9.69 7.96 -16.16
CA ARG A 135 8.42 7.46 -16.70
C ARG A 135 7.27 8.36 -16.26
N MET A 136 6.56 8.94 -17.22
CA MET A 136 5.41 9.78 -16.93
C MET A 136 4.18 8.91 -16.66
N LYS A 137 3.48 9.17 -15.54
CA LYS A 137 2.24 8.50 -15.15
C LYS A 137 1.10 9.52 -15.07
N CYS A 138 -0.07 9.16 -15.61
CA CYS A 138 -1.26 10.00 -15.51
C CYS A 138 -1.82 9.98 -14.08
N ASP A 139 -2.01 11.16 -13.51
CA ASP A 139 -2.75 11.37 -12.26
C ASP A 139 -3.53 12.68 -12.35
N LEU A 140 -4.87 12.59 -12.33
CA LEU A 140 -5.75 13.77 -12.42
C LEU A 140 -5.93 14.48 -11.07
N GLY A 141 -5.53 13.86 -9.96
CA GLY A 141 -5.63 14.43 -8.61
C GLY A 141 -4.46 15.32 -8.23
N VAL A 142 -3.34 15.25 -8.97
CA VAL A 142 -2.13 16.05 -8.70
C VAL A 142 -2.28 17.46 -9.28
N THR A 143 -2.37 18.47 -8.40
CA THR A 143 -2.47 19.89 -8.77
C THR A 143 -1.13 20.63 -8.71
N ASP A 144 -0.15 20.17 -7.93
CA ASP A 144 1.21 20.71 -7.89
C ASP A 144 2.21 19.72 -8.53
N ALA A 145 3.07 20.21 -9.41
CA ALA A 145 4.10 19.41 -10.09
C ALA A 145 5.10 18.76 -9.12
N ASN A 146 5.27 19.29 -7.90
CA ASN A 146 6.14 18.74 -6.86
C ASN A 146 5.55 17.52 -6.14
N GLU A 147 4.22 17.40 -6.06
CA GLU A 147 3.54 16.37 -5.24
C GLU A 147 3.49 14.99 -5.91
N GLY A 148 3.70 14.92 -7.23
CA GLY A 148 3.60 13.68 -7.99
C GLY A 148 4.93 12.99 -8.33
N MET A 149 6.06 13.49 -7.86
CA MET A 149 7.38 12.97 -8.23
C MET A 149 7.83 11.85 -7.27
N GLU A 150 7.84 10.59 -7.72
CA GLU A 150 8.23 9.43 -6.93
C GLU A 150 9.51 8.78 -7.50
N LEU A 151 10.55 8.65 -6.67
CA LEU A 151 11.80 7.97 -7.03
C LEU A 151 11.68 6.47 -6.83
N TYR A 152 12.06 5.67 -7.83
CA TYR A 152 12.18 4.22 -7.70
C TYR A 152 13.62 3.80 -8.02
N ALA A 153 14.36 3.34 -7.01
CA ALA A 153 15.65 2.71 -7.27
C ALA A 153 15.39 1.40 -8.04
N ALA A 154 15.89 1.30 -9.28
CA ALA A 154 15.76 0.09 -10.07
C ALA A 154 17.08 -0.26 -10.75
N GLY A 155 17.87 -1.08 -10.06
CA GLY A 155 19.03 -1.75 -10.64
C GLY A 155 19.90 -2.39 -9.58
N TYR A 156 20.44 -3.56 -9.89
CA TYR A 156 21.49 -4.24 -9.11
C TYR A 156 22.84 -3.47 -9.11
N ASN A 157 22.91 -2.31 -9.80
CA ASN A 157 24.10 -1.50 -10.02
C ASN A 157 23.82 -0.02 -9.66
N GLU A 158 24.73 0.68 -8.95
CA GLU A 158 24.61 2.10 -8.51
C GLU A 158 24.58 3.16 -9.64
N CYS A 159 24.49 2.75 -10.92
CA CYS A 159 24.64 3.62 -12.08
C CYS A 159 23.32 3.95 -12.81
N ASP A 160 22.23 3.21 -12.51
CA ASP A 160 20.97 3.30 -13.23
C ASP A 160 19.84 3.79 -12.32
N PHE A 161 19.17 4.88 -12.70
CA PHE A 161 18.12 5.53 -11.93
C PHE A 161 16.78 5.42 -12.66
N LYS A 162 15.70 5.13 -11.94
CA LYS A 162 14.35 5.17 -12.49
C LYS A 162 13.43 6.06 -11.64
N LEU A 163 12.54 6.78 -12.28
CA LEU A 163 11.61 7.70 -11.63
C LEU A 163 10.25 7.52 -12.26
N ASP A 164 9.20 7.48 -11.45
CA ASP A 164 7.86 7.70 -11.97
C ASP A 164 7.41 9.11 -11.58
N TRP A 165 6.92 9.85 -12.56
CA TRP A 165 6.38 11.18 -12.36
C TRP A 165 4.88 11.17 -12.63
N ARG A 166 4.09 11.18 -11.57
CA ARG A 166 2.63 11.33 -11.61
C ARG A 166 2.27 12.78 -11.89
N THR A 167 1.50 13.01 -12.94
CA THR A 167 1.07 14.38 -13.29
C THR A 167 -0.16 14.35 -14.18
N SER A 168 -0.99 15.39 -14.07
CA SER A 168 -2.12 15.61 -14.96
C SER A 168 -1.68 15.91 -16.40
N ALA A 169 -0.44 16.38 -16.61
CA ALA A 169 0.13 16.60 -17.95
C ALA A 169 0.38 15.30 -18.75
N ALA A 170 0.44 14.15 -18.06
CA ALA A 170 0.56 12.83 -18.66
C ALA A 170 -0.80 12.18 -18.94
N CYS A 171 -1.90 12.89 -18.68
CA CYS A 171 -3.26 12.41 -18.89
C CYS A 171 -3.82 12.86 -20.23
N THR A 172 -4.60 11.98 -20.86
CA THR A 172 -5.52 12.38 -21.92
C THR A 172 -6.77 12.99 -21.32
N GLU A 173 -7.49 13.79 -22.10
CA GLU A 173 -8.79 14.34 -21.68
C GLU A 173 -9.77 13.18 -21.39
N PRO A 174 -10.25 13.02 -20.14
CA PRO A 174 -11.06 11.88 -19.78
C PRO A 174 -12.51 12.06 -20.23
N LYS A 175 -13.13 10.97 -20.69
CA LYS A 175 -14.57 10.94 -20.94
C LYS A 175 -15.30 10.58 -19.64
N LYS A 176 -16.24 11.44 -19.22
CA LYS A 176 -17.01 11.29 -17.99
C LYS A 176 -18.51 11.30 -18.29
N ILE A 177 -19.26 10.54 -17.50
CA ILE A 177 -20.73 10.51 -17.52
C ILE A 177 -21.28 10.81 -16.13
N SER A 178 -22.59 11.06 -16.03
CA SER A 178 -23.22 11.23 -14.72
C SER A 178 -23.13 9.92 -13.93
N CYS A 179 -22.60 10.03 -12.71
CA CYS A 179 -22.48 8.92 -11.77
C CYS A 179 -23.64 8.85 -10.78
N THR A 180 -24.71 9.62 -11.06
CA THR A 180 -25.88 9.75 -10.19
C THR A 180 -27.15 9.32 -10.92
N VAL A 181 -28.11 8.79 -10.18
CA VAL A 181 -29.46 8.48 -10.69
C VAL A 181 -30.51 8.74 -9.63
N ASN A 182 -31.68 9.25 -10.06
CA ASN A 182 -32.84 9.45 -9.21
C ASN A 182 -33.92 8.41 -9.55
N HIS A 183 -34.51 7.77 -8.53
CA HIS A 183 -35.63 6.87 -8.69
C HIS A 183 -36.60 6.99 -7.51
N ASN A 184 -37.89 7.26 -7.77
CA ASN A 184 -38.95 7.33 -6.75
C ASN A 184 -38.58 8.14 -5.49
N SER A 185 -38.01 9.35 -5.66
CA SER A 185 -37.53 10.25 -4.61
C SER A 185 -36.24 9.84 -3.87
N ASP A 186 -35.66 8.69 -4.21
CA ASP A 186 -34.33 8.30 -3.75
C ASP A 186 -33.24 8.77 -4.73
N HIS A 187 -32.14 9.26 -4.16
CA HIS A 187 -30.90 9.61 -4.87
C HIS A 187 -29.86 8.51 -4.66
N TYR A 188 -29.16 8.17 -5.73
CA TYR A 188 -28.07 7.21 -5.74
C TYR A 188 -26.85 7.85 -6.42
N ASP A 189 -25.68 7.70 -5.79
CA ASP A 189 -24.43 8.27 -6.29
C ASP A 189 -23.27 7.28 -6.16
N LEU A 190 -22.61 6.99 -7.29
CA LEU A 190 -21.45 6.11 -7.37
C LEU A 190 -20.13 6.90 -7.50
N SER A 191 -20.14 8.22 -7.35
CA SER A 191 -18.97 9.09 -7.57
C SER A 191 -17.77 8.70 -6.71
N GLU A 192 -17.98 8.25 -5.46
CA GLU A 192 -16.92 7.73 -4.57
C GLU A 192 -16.17 6.50 -5.14
N LEU A 193 -16.77 5.77 -6.10
CA LEU A 193 -16.12 4.65 -6.79
C LEU A 193 -15.28 5.11 -7.99
N THR A 194 -15.37 6.37 -8.42
CA THR A 194 -14.59 6.88 -9.56
C THR A 194 -13.12 7.03 -9.17
N LYS A 195 -12.21 6.38 -9.90
CA LYS A 195 -10.76 6.57 -9.69
C LYS A 195 -10.23 7.70 -10.58
N ILE A 196 -9.60 8.69 -9.94
CA ILE A 196 -8.89 9.80 -10.60
C ILE A 196 -7.38 9.55 -10.73
N SER A 197 -6.86 8.57 -9.99
CA SER A 197 -5.48 8.08 -10.03
C SER A 197 -5.52 6.55 -10.06
N GLY A 198 -5.13 5.96 -11.19
CA GLY A 198 -5.18 4.51 -11.43
C GLY A 198 -6.55 3.94 -11.81
N ASN A 199 -6.65 2.61 -11.91
CA ASN A 199 -7.83 1.88 -12.36
C ASN A 199 -8.19 0.75 -11.39
N TYR A 200 -9.39 0.18 -11.51
CA TYR A 200 -9.70 -1.13 -10.91
C TYR A 200 -9.15 -2.24 -11.79
N GLU A 201 -8.62 -3.28 -11.18
CA GLU A 201 -8.14 -4.46 -11.88
C GLU A 201 -9.00 -5.67 -11.49
N VAL A 202 -9.61 -6.32 -12.48
CA VAL A 202 -10.41 -7.53 -12.29
C VAL A 202 -9.69 -8.67 -13.00
N TYR A 203 -9.24 -9.66 -12.23
CA TYR A 203 -8.57 -10.84 -12.78
C TYR A 203 -9.60 -11.91 -13.14
N PHE A 204 -9.40 -12.58 -14.28
CA PHE A 204 -10.17 -13.78 -14.61
C PHE A 204 -9.61 -14.98 -13.86
N ALA A 205 -10.45 -16.01 -13.66
CA ALA A 205 -10.11 -17.19 -12.84
C ALA A 205 -8.84 -17.94 -13.28
N ASN A 206 -8.43 -17.83 -14.55
CA ASN A 206 -7.23 -18.46 -15.10
C ASN A 206 -5.97 -17.58 -15.03
N TYR A 207 -6.07 -16.34 -14.56
CA TYR A 207 -4.98 -15.35 -14.48
C TYR A 207 -4.23 -15.09 -15.81
N THR A 208 -4.78 -15.48 -16.96
CA THR A 208 -4.15 -15.19 -18.26
C THR A 208 -4.63 -13.86 -18.85
N LYS A 209 -5.76 -13.37 -18.35
CA LYS A 209 -6.34 -12.08 -18.74
C LYS A 209 -6.69 -11.28 -17.49
N LYS A 210 -6.79 -9.97 -17.65
CA LYS A 210 -7.39 -9.06 -16.67
C LYS A 210 -8.22 -7.97 -17.35
N VAL A 211 -9.13 -7.35 -16.63
CA VAL A 211 -9.85 -6.14 -17.08
C VAL A 211 -9.42 -4.96 -16.24
N LEU A 212 -8.97 -3.90 -16.91
CA LEU A 212 -8.89 -2.58 -16.29
C LEU A 212 -10.24 -1.90 -16.44
N LEU A 213 -10.77 -1.37 -15.34
CA LEU A 213 -12.10 -0.77 -15.28
C LEU A 213 -12.03 0.56 -14.52
N ASN A 214 -12.84 1.52 -14.95
CA ASN A 214 -13.15 2.70 -14.16
C ASN A 214 -14.67 2.95 -14.16
N ILE A 215 -15.16 3.67 -13.15
CA ILE A 215 -16.58 3.92 -12.93
C ILE A 215 -16.91 5.34 -13.36
N CYS A 216 -17.93 5.51 -14.22
CA CYS A 216 -18.38 6.79 -14.78
C CYS A 216 -17.31 7.65 -15.47
N HIS A 217 -16.15 7.05 -15.74
CA HIS A 217 -14.95 7.71 -16.18
C HIS A 217 -14.21 6.74 -17.10
N SER A 218 -13.51 7.26 -18.11
CA SER A 218 -12.60 6.44 -18.91
C SER A 218 -11.47 5.87 -18.05
N VAL A 219 -10.84 4.77 -18.45
CA VAL A 219 -9.66 4.28 -17.75
C VAL A 219 -8.57 5.36 -17.73
N ILE A 220 -7.86 5.46 -16.62
CA ILE A 220 -6.68 6.30 -16.47
C ILE A 220 -5.59 5.75 -17.40
N TYR A 221 -5.04 6.62 -18.24
CA TYR A 221 -4.05 6.28 -19.26
C TYR A 221 -2.79 5.65 -18.63
N GLY A 222 -2.27 4.59 -19.26
CA GLY A 222 -1.10 3.87 -18.78
C GLY A 222 -0.70 2.66 -19.64
N PRO A 223 0.32 1.90 -19.22
CA PRO A 223 0.80 0.74 -19.96
C PRO A 223 -0.30 -0.29 -20.16
N ASN A 224 -0.41 -0.83 -21.37
CA ASN A 224 -1.41 -1.84 -21.74
C ASN A 224 -2.88 -1.40 -21.53
N THR A 225 -3.16 -0.10 -21.38
CA THR A 225 -4.54 0.42 -21.44
C THR A 225 -5.08 0.31 -22.86
N CYS A 226 -6.39 0.33 -23.04
CA CYS A 226 -6.99 0.38 -24.37
C CYS A 226 -7.08 1.83 -24.88
N LYS A 227 -7.32 2.01 -26.18
CA LYS A 227 -7.35 3.33 -26.84
C LYS A 227 -8.24 4.34 -26.11
N SER A 228 -7.95 5.63 -26.28
CA SER A 228 -8.52 6.74 -25.49
C SER A 228 -10.03 6.65 -25.31
N ASN A 229 -10.51 7.06 -24.12
CA ASN A 229 -11.92 7.22 -23.72
C ASN A 229 -12.71 5.95 -23.41
N ASN A 230 -12.11 4.76 -23.49
CA ASN A 230 -12.76 3.54 -23.03
C ASN A 230 -12.82 3.48 -21.49
N ALA A 231 -13.94 3.04 -20.92
CA ALA A 231 -14.11 2.86 -19.47
C ALA A 231 -13.70 1.46 -19.00
N ALA A 232 -13.57 0.50 -19.92
CA ALA A 232 -13.08 -0.84 -19.63
C ALA A 232 -12.14 -1.37 -20.72
N CYS A 233 -11.06 -2.03 -20.33
CA CYS A 233 -10.04 -2.59 -21.20
C CYS A 233 -9.72 -4.02 -20.82
N LEU A 234 -9.86 -4.95 -21.77
CA LEU A 234 -9.36 -6.32 -21.62
C LEU A 234 -7.87 -6.35 -21.91
N ILE A 235 -7.08 -6.93 -21.02
CA ILE A 235 -5.65 -7.14 -21.18
C ILE A 235 -5.37 -8.63 -21.20
N ASP A 236 -4.67 -9.06 -22.24
CA ASP A 236 -4.10 -10.39 -22.34
C ASP A 236 -2.66 -10.34 -21.78
N LEU A 237 -2.42 -11.06 -20.69
CA LEU A 237 -1.15 -10.99 -19.94
C LEU A 237 -0.03 -11.77 -20.64
N GLU A 238 -0.35 -12.70 -21.52
CA GLU A 238 0.64 -13.48 -22.27
C GLU A 238 1.17 -12.70 -23.48
N THR A 239 0.29 -11.96 -24.16
CA THR A 239 0.63 -11.20 -25.37
C THR A 239 0.85 -9.71 -25.13
N ALA A 240 0.56 -9.22 -23.91
CA ALA A 240 0.52 -7.81 -23.55
C ALA A 240 -0.39 -6.95 -24.45
N LYS A 241 -1.37 -7.56 -25.11
CA LYS A 241 -2.32 -6.85 -25.97
C LYS A 241 -3.53 -6.39 -25.18
N SER A 242 -3.96 -5.16 -25.44
CA SER A 242 -5.18 -4.60 -24.86
C SER A 242 -6.30 -4.51 -25.91
N SER A 243 -7.54 -4.69 -25.48
CA SER A 243 -8.73 -4.60 -26.33
C SER A 243 -9.82 -3.78 -25.61
N PRO A 244 -10.38 -2.74 -26.25
CA PRO A 244 -11.43 -1.93 -25.65
C PRO A 244 -12.71 -2.74 -25.45
N LEU A 245 -13.28 -2.67 -24.25
CA LEU A 245 -14.57 -3.30 -23.91
C LEU A 245 -15.74 -2.32 -23.99
N GLY A 246 -15.48 -1.03 -24.06
CA GLY A 246 -16.50 -0.01 -24.28
C GLY A 246 -16.16 1.34 -23.64
N GLU A 247 -16.83 2.37 -24.13
CA GLU A 247 -16.78 3.74 -23.64
C GLU A 247 -17.91 4.01 -22.63
N PRO A 248 -17.72 4.97 -21.71
CA PRO A 248 -18.79 5.42 -20.83
C PRO A 248 -19.79 6.27 -21.64
N ASN A 249 -20.72 5.60 -22.32
CA ASN A 249 -21.72 6.22 -23.19
C ASN A 249 -23.13 6.26 -22.58
N GLU A 250 -23.44 5.35 -21.67
CA GLU A 250 -24.73 5.29 -20.99
C GLU A 250 -24.60 5.73 -19.54
N ASN A 251 -25.43 6.68 -19.11
CA ASN A 251 -25.51 7.11 -17.71
C ASN A 251 -25.99 5.96 -16.81
N LEU A 252 -25.74 6.10 -15.51
CA LEU A 252 -26.20 5.17 -14.48
C LEU A 252 -27.72 4.94 -14.56
N LYS A 253 -28.13 3.67 -14.51
CA LYS A 253 -29.53 3.24 -14.58
C LYS A 253 -29.94 2.52 -13.31
N TYR A 254 -31.17 2.76 -12.88
CA TYR A 254 -31.85 1.98 -11.84
C TYR A 254 -32.65 0.85 -12.49
N ASN A 255 -32.39 -0.38 -12.08
CA ASN A 255 -33.04 -1.58 -12.61
C ASN A 255 -34.30 -1.94 -11.81
N VAL A 256 -35.22 -2.68 -12.44
CA VAL A 256 -36.49 -3.10 -11.81
C VAL A 256 -36.28 -4.01 -10.59
N ASP A 257 -35.16 -4.74 -10.56
CA ASP A 257 -34.77 -5.62 -9.46
C ASP A 257 -34.12 -4.89 -8.26
N GLY A 258 -34.04 -3.56 -8.31
CA GLY A 258 -33.45 -2.72 -7.25
C GLY A 258 -31.94 -2.59 -7.32
N THR A 259 -31.29 -3.10 -8.37
CA THR A 259 -29.85 -2.89 -8.61
C THR A 259 -29.58 -1.65 -9.46
N LEU A 260 -28.35 -1.16 -9.45
CA LEU A 260 -27.90 -0.13 -10.39
C LEU A 260 -27.07 -0.76 -11.51
N SER A 261 -27.08 -0.21 -12.72
CA SER A 261 -26.23 -0.68 -13.80
C SER A 261 -25.55 0.43 -14.58
N LEU A 262 -24.29 0.19 -14.93
CA LEU A 262 -23.55 0.94 -15.94
C LEU A 262 -23.27 0.04 -17.13
N LYS A 263 -23.62 0.53 -18.32
CA LYS A 263 -23.37 -0.15 -19.58
C LYS A 263 -22.36 0.65 -20.41
N TYR A 264 -21.27 -0.01 -20.77
CA TYR A 264 -20.23 0.52 -21.64
C TYR A 264 -20.31 -0.16 -22.99
N THR A 265 -20.54 0.62 -24.04
CA THR A 265 -20.73 0.15 -25.41
C THR A 265 -19.60 0.62 -26.30
N ASP A 266 -19.62 0.21 -27.57
CA ASP A 266 -18.65 0.68 -28.56
C ASP A 266 -17.21 0.20 -28.37
N GLY A 267 -17.01 -0.98 -27.80
CA GLY A 267 -15.71 -1.64 -27.72
C GLY A 267 -15.20 -2.17 -29.07
N ALA A 268 -14.19 -3.04 -29.01
CA ALA A 268 -13.57 -3.66 -30.18
C ALA A 268 -14.57 -4.51 -30.97
N LEU A 269 -14.23 -4.86 -32.22
CA LEU A 269 -15.05 -5.80 -32.99
C LEU A 269 -14.98 -7.19 -32.35
N CYS A 270 -16.16 -7.77 -32.09
CA CYS A 270 -16.32 -9.12 -31.60
C CYS A 270 -15.85 -10.14 -32.65
N SER A 271 -15.02 -11.10 -32.25
CA SER A 271 -14.50 -12.15 -33.14
C SER A 271 -15.26 -13.49 -33.03
N SER A 272 -16.43 -13.51 -32.37
CA SER A 272 -17.17 -14.75 -32.13
C SER A 272 -17.64 -15.40 -33.45
N ALA A 273 -17.59 -16.72 -33.50
CA ALA A 273 -17.91 -17.55 -34.66
C ALA A 273 -19.42 -17.64 -34.97
N VAL A 274 -20.18 -16.58 -34.68
CA VAL A 274 -21.58 -16.45 -35.09
C VAL A 274 -21.60 -15.69 -36.40
N GLU A 275 -21.84 -16.43 -37.49
CA GLU A 275 -22.05 -15.87 -38.82
C GLU A 275 -23.13 -14.79 -38.76
N ASN A 276 -22.72 -13.54 -39.04
CA ASN A 276 -23.54 -12.31 -39.10
C ASN A 276 -23.74 -11.50 -37.80
N ALA A 277 -22.66 -11.08 -37.13
CA ALA A 277 -22.76 -9.89 -36.29
C ALA A 277 -21.48 -9.04 -36.30
N SER A 278 -21.57 -7.87 -36.92
CA SER A 278 -20.73 -6.69 -36.67
C SER A 278 -20.91 -6.14 -35.25
N SER A 279 -20.98 -7.02 -34.24
CA SER A 279 -21.22 -6.66 -32.85
C SER A 279 -19.92 -6.16 -32.24
N LYS A 280 -20.01 -5.07 -31.49
CA LYS A 280 -18.88 -4.53 -30.72
C LYS A 280 -18.89 -5.14 -29.33
N LEU A 281 -17.71 -5.26 -28.72
CA LEU A 281 -17.59 -5.65 -27.32
C LEU A 281 -18.33 -4.62 -26.45
N GLU A 282 -19.00 -5.12 -25.42
CA GLU A 282 -19.63 -4.30 -24.41
C GLU A 282 -19.32 -4.84 -23.01
N ALA A 283 -19.35 -3.95 -22.02
CA ALA A 283 -19.22 -4.29 -20.61
C ALA A 283 -20.44 -3.79 -19.83
N THR A 284 -20.90 -4.56 -18.85
CA THR A 284 -21.96 -4.14 -17.93
C THR A 284 -21.56 -4.44 -16.51
N ILE A 285 -21.66 -3.42 -15.68
CA ILE A 285 -21.37 -3.49 -14.25
C ILE A 285 -22.70 -3.33 -13.53
N THR A 286 -23.11 -4.35 -12.79
CA THR A 286 -24.29 -4.33 -11.94
C THR A 286 -23.86 -4.08 -10.50
N PHE A 287 -24.32 -3.00 -9.91
CA PHE A 287 -24.04 -2.63 -8.53
C PHE A 287 -25.17 -3.09 -7.62
N ILE A 288 -24.81 -3.77 -6.55
CA ILE A 288 -25.71 -4.38 -5.59
C ILE A 288 -25.53 -3.66 -4.25
N CYS A 289 -26.62 -3.08 -3.73
CA CYS A 289 -26.61 -2.40 -2.44
C CYS A 289 -26.39 -3.40 -1.30
N ASP A 290 -25.33 -3.17 -0.53
CA ASP A 290 -25.07 -3.84 0.74
C ASP A 290 -24.36 -2.85 1.68
N LEU A 291 -25.05 -2.43 2.74
CA LEU A 291 -24.54 -1.45 3.71
C LEU A 291 -23.37 -1.96 4.57
N ASP A 292 -23.10 -3.26 4.55
CA ASP A 292 -21.99 -3.87 5.29
C ASP A 292 -20.78 -4.18 4.37
N ALA A 293 -20.94 -4.00 3.05
CA ALA A 293 -19.89 -4.20 2.06
C ALA A 293 -18.91 -3.02 2.01
N ILE A 294 -17.74 -3.19 2.63
CA ILE A 294 -16.66 -2.20 2.72
C ILE A 294 -15.44 -2.69 1.95
N GLY A 295 -14.88 -1.84 1.07
CA GLY A 295 -13.61 -2.13 0.38
C GLY A 295 -13.69 -3.28 -0.64
N THR A 296 -14.88 -3.61 -1.12
CA THR A 296 -15.10 -4.67 -2.11
C THR A 296 -14.67 -4.23 -3.51
N LEU A 297 -14.39 -5.21 -4.37
CA LEU A 297 -14.00 -5.01 -5.76
C LEU A 297 -15.03 -5.63 -6.71
N PRO A 298 -15.09 -5.19 -7.97
CA PRO A 298 -15.99 -5.77 -8.96
C PRO A 298 -15.54 -7.19 -9.34
N ASP A 299 -16.51 -8.10 -9.37
CA ASP A 299 -16.33 -9.49 -9.72
C ASP A 299 -16.81 -9.79 -11.13
N TYR A 300 -16.01 -10.51 -11.91
CA TYR A 300 -16.43 -10.98 -13.23
C TYR A 300 -17.44 -12.13 -13.12
N VAL A 301 -18.58 -12.03 -13.80
CA VAL A 301 -19.68 -13.02 -13.74
C VAL A 301 -19.95 -13.75 -15.07
N GLY A 302 -19.30 -13.36 -16.18
CA GLY A 302 -19.37 -14.10 -17.45
C GLY A 302 -19.72 -13.25 -18.67
N GLY A 303 -19.98 -13.93 -19.79
CA GLY A 303 -20.40 -13.34 -21.06
C GLY A 303 -19.28 -13.01 -22.07
N MET A 304 -18.05 -13.48 -21.81
CA MET A 304 -16.92 -13.41 -22.75
C MET A 304 -17.27 -14.04 -24.11
N GLU A 305 -17.89 -15.22 -24.11
CA GLU A 305 -18.30 -15.94 -25.33
C GLU A 305 -19.37 -15.20 -26.16
N LEU A 306 -20.12 -14.30 -25.52
CA LEU A 306 -21.17 -13.49 -26.15
C LEU A 306 -20.72 -12.05 -26.43
N CYS A 307 -19.42 -11.76 -26.28
CA CYS A 307 -18.87 -10.41 -26.45
C CYS A 307 -19.49 -9.35 -25.51
N HIS A 308 -20.07 -9.80 -24.40
CA HIS A 308 -20.70 -8.98 -23.37
C HIS A 308 -20.12 -9.32 -22.00
N TYR A 309 -19.17 -8.51 -21.54
CA TYR A 309 -18.49 -8.74 -20.26
C TYR A 309 -19.35 -8.23 -19.12
N ARG A 310 -19.79 -9.12 -18.24
CA ARG A 310 -20.64 -8.76 -17.10
C ARG A 310 -19.85 -8.83 -15.80
N PHE A 311 -20.06 -7.83 -14.96
CA PHE A 311 -19.46 -7.70 -13.64
C PHE A 311 -20.54 -7.42 -12.60
N ASN A 312 -20.37 -7.98 -11.41
CA ASN A 312 -21.17 -7.62 -10.24
C ASN A 312 -20.30 -6.91 -9.23
N TRP A 313 -20.82 -5.85 -8.62
CA TRP A 313 -20.13 -5.15 -7.56
C TRP A 313 -21.08 -4.90 -6.38
N THR A 314 -20.91 -5.69 -5.34
CA THR A 314 -21.61 -5.51 -4.07
C THR A 314 -20.92 -4.42 -3.27
N THR A 315 -21.57 -3.28 -3.03
CA THR A 315 -20.97 -2.12 -2.38
C THR A 315 -22.01 -1.25 -1.69
N ALA A 316 -21.64 -0.66 -0.55
CA ALA A 316 -22.49 0.31 0.14
C ALA A 316 -22.80 1.54 -0.73
N ALA A 317 -21.90 1.94 -1.65
CA ALA A 317 -22.15 3.06 -2.57
C ALA A 317 -23.38 2.85 -3.48
N ALA A 318 -23.81 1.60 -3.69
CA ALA A 318 -24.99 1.31 -4.51
C ALA A 318 -26.32 1.52 -3.77
N CYS A 319 -26.28 1.81 -2.47
CA CYS A 319 -27.45 2.09 -1.66
C CYS A 319 -27.92 3.54 -1.82
N SER A 320 -29.20 3.81 -1.55
CA SER A 320 -29.72 5.18 -1.60
C SER A 320 -29.06 6.07 -0.54
N GLU A 321 -28.93 7.36 -0.83
CA GLU A 321 -28.38 8.32 0.13
C GLU A 321 -29.15 8.31 1.46
N GLN A 322 -30.47 8.10 1.43
CA GLN A 322 -31.28 7.99 2.63
C GLN A 322 -30.90 6.78 3.49
N ALA A 323 -30.62 5.64 2.86
CA ALA A 323 -30.17 4.43 3.56
C ALA A 323 -28.77 4.62 4.14
N LEU A 324 -27.86 5.23 3.39
CA LEU A 324 -26.50 5.57 3.86
C LEU A 324 -26.55 6.55 5.04
N HIS A 325 -27.40 7.56 4.95
CA HIS A 325 -27.64 8.52 6.00
C HIS A 325 -28.19 7.86 7.27
N ALA A 326 -29.19 6.99 7.15
CA ALA A 326 -29.73 6.22 8.27
C ALA A 326 -28.66 5.34 8.93
N LYS A 327 -27.83 4.65 8.12
CA LYS A 327 -26.70 3.84 8.60
C LYS A 327 -25.65 4.69 9.32
N SER A 328 -25.40 5.91 8.87
CA SER A 328 -24.45 6.83 9.53
C SER A 328 -24.91 7.29 10.92
N LEU A 329 -26.23 7.26 11.19
CA LEU A 329 -26.83 7.59 12.48
C LEU A 329 -26.81 6.42 13.47
N GLU A 330 -26.54 5.20 13.03
CA GLU A 330 -26.30 4.07 13.91
C GLU A 330 -25.01 4.33 14.70
N LYS A 331 -25.14 4.72 15.97
CA LYS A 331 -24.04 5.22 16.81
C LYS A 331 -22.77 4.35 16.69
N ALA A 332 -21.70 4.95 16.19
CA ALA A 332 -20.35 4.42 16.25
C ALA A 332 -19.84 4.51 17.70
N ASN A 333 -20.33 3.61 18.57
CA ASN A 333 -19.95 3.51 19.99
C ASN A 333 -20.24 4.77 20.83
N SER A 334 -19.90 4.72 22.12
CA SER A 334 -20.20 5.71 23.17
C SER A 334 -19.55 7.10 22.99
N ASP A 335 -18.96 7.40 21.83
CA ASP A 335 -18.24 8.65 21.58
C ASP A 335 -19.20 9.76 21.14
N VAL A 336 -19.04 10.92 21.76
CA VAL A 336 -20.02 12.00 21.69
C VAL A 336 -19.95 12.76 20.35
N CYS A 337 -18.84 12.70 19.60
CA CYS A 337 -18.64 13.49 18.37
C CYS A 337 -17.87 12.71 17.28
N ALA A 338 -18.39 11.54 16.90
CA ALA A 338 -17.80 10.70 15.87
C ALA A 338 -18.86 10.14 14.91
N VAL A 339 -18.49 9.92 13.65
CA VAL A 339 -19.35 9.34 12.62
C VAL A 339 -18.57 8.36 11.76
N LYS A 340 -19.19 7.24 11.41
CA LYS A 340 -18.61 6.27 10.48
C LYS A 340 -19.16 6.51 9.07
N ASN A 341 -18.27 6.65 8.10
CA ASN A 341 -18.57 6.62 6.68
C ASN A 341 -19.16 5.24 6.35
N PRO A 342 -20.42 5.16 5.89
CA PRO A 342 -21.06 3.89 5.57
C PRO A 342 -20.49 3.23 4.31
N ILE A 343 -19.86 3.98 3.41
CA ILE A 343 -19.27 3.46 2.15
C ILE A 343 -17.88 2.89 2.39
N THR A 344 -17.00 3.66 3.01
CA THR A 344 -15.59 3.28 3.19
C THR A 344 -15.31 2.61 4.52
N GLY A 345 -16.26 2.63 5.45
CA GLY A 345 -16.08 2.18 6.82
C GLY A 345 -15.20 3.09 7.69
N GLN A 346 -14.69 4.19 7.15
CA GLN A 346 -13.82 5.11 7.88
C GLN A 346 -14.58 5.83 9.00
N THR A 347 -13.99 5.94 10.18
CA THR A 347 -14.55 6.76 11.27
C THR A 347 -13.87 8.13 11.29
N TYR A 348 -14.67 9.20 11.32
CA TYR A 348 -14.23 10.57 11.59
C TYR A 348 -14.55 10.91 13.04
N ASN A 349 -13.56 11.42 13.78
CA ASN A 349 -13.72 11.79 15.18
C ASN A 349 -13.31 13.25 15.40
N PHE A 350 -14.29 14.08 15.75
CA PHE A 350 -14.11 15.51 15.98
C PHE A 350 -14.17 15.88 17.47
N THR A 351 -14.01 14.91 18.36
CA THR A 351 -14.01 15.13 19.82
C THR A 351 -12.97 16.18 20.25
N ALA A 352 -11.83 16.26 19.55
CA ALA A 352 -10.79 17.28 19.78
C ALA A 352 -11.28 18.72 19.57
N LEU A 353 -12.37 18.93 18.82
CA LEU A 353 -12.94 20.26 18.55
C LEU A 353 -14.05 20.66 19.54
N MET A 354 -14.52 19.73 20.39
CA MET A 354 -15.70 19.95 21.27
C MET A 354 -15.56 21.10 22.28
N ASN A 355 -14.33 21.47 22.62
CA ASN A 355 -14.03 22.50 23.62
C ASN A 355 -13.47 23.79 23.00
N LYS A 356 -13.47 23.92 21.67
CA LYS A 356 -12.95 25.07 20.95
C LYS A 356 -14.11 25.98 20.54
N GLU A 357 -14.14 27.20 21.09
CA GLU A 357 -15.06 28.25 20.63
C GLU A 357 -14.44 28.95 19.41
N LEU A 358 -15.12 28.87 18.26
CA LEU A 358 -14.68 29.44 17.00
C LEU A 358 -15.44 30.72 16.69
N SER A 359 -14.80 31.62 15.96
CA SER A 359 -15.42 32.87 15.52
C SER A 359 -15.01 33.23 14.11
N VAL A 360 -15.99 33.56 13.28
CA VAL A 360 -15.83 33.87 11.85
C VAL A 360 -16.55 35.18 11.52
N LYS A 361 -15.98 35.96 10.59
CA LYS A 361 -16.57 37.21 10.10
C LYS A 361 -17.04 36.99 8.65
N PRO A 362 -18.36 37.01 8.37
CA PRO A 362 -18.86 36.92 7.00
C PRO A 362 -18.34 38.09 6.16
N PHE A 363 -18.00 37.81 4.90
CA PHE A 363 -17.50 38.81 3.96
C PHE A 363 -18.50 39.97 3.81
N GLY A 364 -18.00 41.22 3.86
CA GLY A 364 -18.83 42.42 3.70
C GLY A 364 -19.70 42.82 4.90
N THR A 365 -19.64 42.12 6.03
CA THR A 365 -20.40 42.47 7.25
C THR A 365 -19.47 42.83 8.41
N ASN A 366 -19.95 43.64 9.37
CA ASN A 366 -19.27 43.87 10.65
C ASN A 366 -19.78 42.96 11.77
N GLU A 367 -20.57 41.92 11.44
CA GLU A 367 -21.13 40.99 12.42
C GLU A 367 -20.18 39.79 12.60
N PHE A 368 -19.85 39.42 13.84
CA PHE A 368 -19.12 38.18 14.13
C PHE A 368 -20.10 37.03 14.40
N TYR A 369 -19.84 35.88 13.78
CA TYR A 369 -20.47 34.61 14.11
C TYR A 369 -19.60 33.84 15.09
N LYS A 370 -20.22 33.23 16.08
CA LYS A 370 -19.57 32.34 17.05
C LYS A 370 -20.20 30.97 16.98
N PHE A 371 -19.41 29.91 16.99
CA PHE A 371 -19.90 28.54 16.95
C PHE A 371 -18.96 27.56 17.68
N THR A 372 -19.50 26.41 18.06
CA THR A 372 -18.79 25.30 18.67
C THR A 372 -19.11 24.00 17.92
N ILE A 373 -18.19 23.04 17.95
CA ILE A 373 -18.38 21.74 17.29
C ILE A 373 -18.90 20.73 18.31
N CYS A 374 -19.94 19.97 17.95
CA CYS A 374 -20.54 18.91 18.76
C CYS A 374 -20.96 19.31 20.19
N ASN A 375 -21.12 20.60 20.47
CA ASN A 375 -21.38 21.12 21.82
C ASN A 375 -22.10 22.47 21.75
N ALA A 376 -22.68 22.88 22.87
CA ALA A 376 -23.25 24.22 23.04
C ALA A 376 -22.21 25.25 23.50
N ILE A 377 -22.40 26.49 23.08
CA ILE A 377 -21.60 27.64 23.50
C ILE A 377 -21.85 27.88 25.01
N THR A 378 -20.76 28.02 25.77
CA THR A 378 -20.81 28.17 27.24
C THR A 378 -20.91 29.62 27.71
N ASN A 379 -20.59 30.58 26.84
CA ASN A 379 -20.52 32.01 27.16
C ASN A 379 -21.91 32.71 27.18
N THR A 380 -22.06 33.72 28.04
CA THR A 380 -23.32 34.42 28.40
C THR A 380 -23.92 35.34 27.33
N THR A 381 -23.28 35.52 26.17
CA THR A 381 -23.77 36.41 25.10
C THR A 381 -24.79 35.75 24.15
N CYS A 382 -24.89 34.43 24.14
CA CYS A 382 -25.86 33.72 23.31
C CYS A 382 -26.87 32.98 24.19
N LYS A 383 -28.03 32.62 23.60
CA LYS A 383 -29.03 31.83 24.33
C LYS A 383 -28.41 30.53 24.83
N LYS A 384 -28.87 30.05 26.00
CA LYS A 384 -28.39 28.78 26.55
C LYS A 384 -28.63 27.65 25.54
N GLN A 385 -27.70 26.69 25.47
CA GLN A 385 -27.73 25.53 24.57
C GLN A 385 -27.51 25.85 23.08
N THR A 386 -27.25 27.11 22.70
CA THR A 386 -26.98 27.47 21.32
C THR A 386 -25.62 26.95 20.84
N GLY A 387 -25.56 26.29 19.68
CA GLY A 387 -24.33 25.79 19.06
C GLY A 387 -23.66 26.78 18.09
N ALA A 388 -24.44 27.70 17.51
CA ALA A 388 -23.96 28.77 16.66
C ALA A 388 -24.82 30.04 16.82
N CYS A 389 -24.22 31.23 16.90
CA CYS A 389 -24.95 32.49 17.10
C CYS A 389 -24.25 33.72 16.53
N LYS A 390 -25.05 34.76 16.26
CA LYS A 390 -24.56 36.11 15.94
C LYS A 390 -24.22 36.90 17.20
N ARG A 391 -22.96 37.32 17.36
CA ARG A 391 -22.45 37.98 18.57
C ARG A 391 -23.16 39.30 18.91
N HIS A 392 -23.48 40.13 17.90
CA HIS A 392 -24.09 41.46 18.14
C HIS A 392 -25.60 41.43 18.39
N LYS A 393 -26.30 40.36 17.98
CA LYS A 393 -27.77 40.26 18.07
C LYS A 393 -28.25 39.17 19.02
N SER A 394 -27.33 38.42 19.63
CA SER A 394 -27.62 37.22 20.46
C SER A 394 -28.55 36.21 19.77
N THR A 395 -28.62 36.25 18.44
CA THR A 395 -29.55 35.45 17.64
C THR A 395 -29.02 34.02 17.54
N SER A 396 -29.80 33.06 18.03
CA SER A 396 -29.47 31.64 17.95
C SER A 396 -29.64 31.12 16.53
N GLY A 397 -28.57 30.55 15.97
CA GLY A 397 -28.58 29.81 14.71
C GLY A 397 -29.01 28.35 14.87
N GLY A 398 -29.12 27.84 16.10
CA GLY A 398 -29.54 26.46 16.36
C GLY A 398 -29.03 25.93 17.71
N ILE A 399 -29.66 24.86 18.20
CA ILE A 399 -29.26 24.15 19.42
C ILE A 399 -28.05 23.26 19.10
N GLY A 400 -26.98 23.45 19.88
CA GLY A 400 -25.78 22.63 19.78
C GLY A 400 -26.08 21.19 20.19
N ASN A 401 -25.74 20.26 19.31
CA ASN A 401 -25.83 18.83 19.56
C ASN A 401 -24.56 18.15 19.08
N SER A 402 -24.43 16.86 19.32
CA SER A 402 -23.23 16.09 19.01
C SER A 402 -23.52 14.99 17.98
N ASN A 403 -24.66 15.12 17.27
CA ASN A 403 -25.10 14.18 16.24
C ASN A 403 -24.36 14.48 14.95
N LEU A 404 -23.13 14.01 14.85
CA LEU A 404 -22.34 14.08 13.63
C LEU A 404 -22.90 13.12 12.60
N MET A 405 -23.05 13.61 11.37
CA MET A 405 -23.73 12.92 10.27
C MET A 405 -22.80 12.85 9.06
N TRP A 406 -23.08 11.97 8.10
CA TRP A 406 -22.27 11.82 6.90
C TRP A 406 -23.12 12.00 5.63
N LYS A 407 -22.54 12.65 4.62
CA LYS A 407 -23.06 12.76 3.24
C LYS A 407 -21.90 12.73 2.23
N GLU A 408 -22.19 12.78 0.94
CA GLU A 408 -21.19 12.76 -0.15
C GLU A 408 -20.07 13.79 0.07
N SER A 409 -20.39 15.04 0.45
CA SER A 409 -19.38 16.08 0.69
C SER A 409 -18.54 15.88 1.96
N GLY A 410 -18.83 14.86 2.76
CA GLY A 410 -18.11 14.51 3.98
C GLY A 410 -18.95 14.52 5.25
N PRO A 411 -18.31 14.44 6.43
CA PRO A 411 -19.00 14.57 7.71
C PRO A 411 -19.54 16.00 7.89
N TYR A 412 -20.70 16.12 8.54
CA TYR A 412 -21.36 17.41 8.80
C TYR A 412 -22.18 17.40 10.10
N LEU A 413 -22.44 18.59 10.65
CA LEU A 413 -23.34 18.82 11.78
C LEU A 413 -24.53 19.66 11.36
N ASN A 414 -25.68 19.39 11.97
CA ASN A 414 -26.89 20.18 11.78
C ASN A 414 -27.44 20.67 13.13
N TYR A 415 -27.40 21.99 13.36
CA TYR A 415 -27.98 22.63 14.53
C TYR A 415 -29.33 23.26 14.16
N THR A 416 -30.41 22.68 14.66
CA THR A 416 -31.80 23.10 14.40
C THR A 416 -32.41 23.79 15.62
N ASN A 417 -33.65 24.28 15.51
CA ASN A 417 -34.39 24.94 16.60
C ASN A 417 -33.73 26.24 17.12
N GLY A 418 -33.20 27.05 16.21
CA GLY A 418 -32.71 28.39 16.50
C GLY A 418 -33.84 29.42 16.69
N ASP A 419 -33.48 30.69 16.60
CA ASP A 419 -34.44 31.78 16.75
C ASP A 419 -35.42 31.86 15.57
N VAL A 420 -36.61 32.39 15.84
CA VAL A 420 -37.62 32.56 14.80
C VAL A 420 -37.13 33.55 13.75
N CYS A 421 -37.14 33.12 12.51
CA CYS A 421 -36.89 33.93 11.33
C CYS A 421 -38.21 34.20 10.60
N PHE A 422 -38.16 34.67 9.35
CA PHE A 422 -39.36 35.10 8.62
C PHE A 422 -40.42 33.98 8.54
N GLY A 423 -41.70 34.33 8.75
CA GLY A 423 -42.81 33.38 8.57
C GLY A 423 -42.96 32.28 9.63
N LYS A 424 -42.47 32.48 10.86
CA LYS A 424 -42.49 31.48 11.97
C LYS A 424 -41.55 30.28 11.76
N GLN A 425 -40.71 30.28 10.73
CA GLN A 425 -39.66 29.27 10.60
C GLN A 425 -38.57 29.49 11.67
N GLN A 426 -37.86 28.42 12.04
CA GLN A 426 -36.75 28.49 12.98
C GLN A 426 -35.43 28.48 12.23
N LYS A 427 -34.49 29.28 12.71
CA LYS A 427 -33.14 29.33 12.16
C LYS A 427 -32.41 28.01 12.40
N TYR A 428 -31.60 27.59 11.43
CA TYR A 428 -30.71 26.43 11.57
C TYR A 428 -29.33 26.73 10.97
N THR A 429 -28.31 26.02 11.45
CA THR A 429 -26.92 26.14 11.01
C THR A 429 -26.40 24.77 10.63
N VAL A 430 -25.84 24.65 9.43
CA VAL A 430 -25.14 23.45 8.96
C VAL A 430 -23.64 23.73 8.97
N ILE A 431 -22.86 22.79 9.50
CA ILE A 431 -21.40 22.84 9.51
C ILE A 431 -20.89 21.67 8.67
N GLU A 432 -20.29 21.93 7.53
CA GLU A 432 -19.68 20.93 6.65
C GLU A 432 -18.18 20.88 6.86
N PHE A 433 -17.64 19.67 7.06
CA PHE A 433 -16.21 19.49 7.27
C PHE A 433 -15.53 18.97 6.00
N TYR A 434 -14.46 19.65 5.60
CA TYR A 434 -13.66 19.29 4.44
C TYR A 434 -12.24 18.95 4.86
N CYS A 435 -11.58 18.05 4.13
CA CYS A 435 -10.17 17.78 4.36
C CYS A 435 -9.32 18.97 3.91
N GLY A 436 -8.44 19.44 4.79
CA GLY A 436 -7.49 20.50 4.49
C GLY A 436 -6.88 21.10 5.76
N PRO A 437 -6.10 22.19 5.65
CA PRO A 437 -5.61 22.91 6.83
C PRO A 437 -6.79 23.46 7.63
N ASP A 438 -6.60 23.66 8.94
CA ASP A 438 -7.60 24.27 9.82
C ASP A 438 -7.94 25.70 9.33
N ASP A 439 -9.04 25.82 8.58
CA ASP A 439 -9.57 27.06 8.02
C ASP A 439 -11.10 26.98 7.94
N TYR A 440 -11.79 28.11 8.04
CA TYR A 440 -13.25 28.12 8.04
C TYR A 440 -13.84 29.41 7.50
N GLU A 441 -14.87 29.25 6.67
CA GLU A 441 -15.66 30.34 6.10
C GLU A 441 -17.15 30.14 6.41
N ILE A 442 -17.91 31.24 6.33
CA ILE A 442 -19.36 31.21 6.54
C ILE A 442 -20.06 31.81 5.32
N ASP A 443 -20.94 31.01 4.74
CA ASP A 443 -21.86 31.41 3.69
C ASP A 443 -23.24 31.62 4.30
N VAL A 444 -23.70 32.87 4.32
CA VAL A 444 -25.07 33.20 4.72
C VAL A 444 -25.95 33.03 3.48
N ILE A 445 -26.52 31.84 3.32
CA ILE A 445 -27.27 31.44 2.13
C ILE A 445 -28.70 32.01 2.15
N ASP A 446 -29.35 32.02 3.32
CA ASP A 446 -30.70 32.57 3.51
C ASP A 446 -30.87 33.23 4.90
N LEU A 447 -31.94 34.01 5.11
CA LEU A 447 -32.29 34.63 6.39
C LEU A 447 -32.44 33.60 7.53
N CYS A 448 -32.84 32.37 7.19
CA CYS A 448 -33.09 31.27 8.13
C CYS A 448 -32.00 30.18 8.12
N TYR A 449 -31.01 30.26 7.24
CA TYR A 449 -30.05 29.18 6.99
C TYR A 449 -28.62 29.73 6.91
N ASP A 450 -27.75 29.26 7.81
CA ASP A 450 -26.32 29.56 7.80
C ASP A 450 -25.54 28.28 7.45
N LEU A 451 -24.62 28.36 6.48
CA LEU A 451 -23.68 27.29 6.15
C LEU A 451 -22.27 27.69 6.58
N ILE A 452 -21.63 26.85 7.41
CA ILE A 452 -20.23 26.99 7.79
C ILE A 452 -19.46 25.89 7.07
N LYS A 453 -18.45 26.29 6.29
CA LYS A 453 -17.49 25.35 5.70
C LYS A 453 -16.25 25.36 6.54
N TYR A 454 -15.88 24.20 7.09
CA TYR A 454 -14.72 24.05 7.96
C TYR A 454 -13.75 23.03 7.35
N SER A 455 -12.65 23.52 6.78
CA SER A 455 -11.50 22.72 6.41
C SER A 455 -10.71 22.31 7.66
N THR A 456 -10.49 21.01 7.87
CA THR A 456 -9.73 20.51 9.03
C THR A 456 -9.02 19.18 8.72
N PRO A 457 -7.83 18.93 9.31
CA PRO A 457 -7.13 17.66 9.13
C PRO A 457 -7.93 16.46 9.65
N LEU A 458 -8.84 16.66 10.62
CA LEU A 458 -9.68 15.60 11.20
C LEU A 458 -10.72 15.05 10.22
N ALA A 459 -11.04 15.80 9.16
CA ALA A 459 -11.92 15.38 8.09
C ALA A 459 -11.18 14.66 6.95
N CYS A 460 -9.85 14.56 7.03
CA CYS A 460 -9.06 13.84 6.03
C CYS A 460 -9.23 12.32 6.15
N LYS A 461 -9.11 11.63 5.02
CA LYS A 461 -9.17 10.18 4.97
C LYS A 461 -7.93 9.63 5.70
N ILE A 462 -8.14 8.98 6.87
CA ILE A 462 -7.21 8.34 7.84
C ILE A 462 -6.85 9.22 9.07
N GLN A 463 -6.98 8.69 10.30
CA GLN A 463 -6.07 8.99 11.42
C GLN A 463 -6.12 7.87 12.49
N LEU A 464 -5.12 6.99 12.47
CA LEU A 464 -4.80 6.01 13.52
C LEU A 464 -3.99 6.71 14.64
N SER A 465 -4.09 6.21 15.86
CA SER A 465 -3.29 6.66 17.00
C SER A 465 -1.77 6.60 16.75
N ASN A 466 -1.00 7.49 17.37
CA ASN A 466 0.47 7.47 17.27
C ASN A 466 1.06 6.19 17.87
N TYR A 467 2.05 5.60 17.19
CA TYR A 467 2.91 4.54 17.73
C TYR A 467 3.88 5.14 18.74
N VAL A 468 4.08 4.47 19.89
CA VAL A 468 4.95 4.94 20.97
C VAL A 468 6.05 3.92 21.24
N ILE A 469 7.31 4.33 21.08
CA ILE A 469 8.50 3.53 21.38
C ILE A 469 9.14 4.08 22.64
N LYS A 470 9.40 3.25 23.65
CA LYS A 470 10.09 3.67 24.87
C LYS A 470 11.51 3.12 24.90
N SER A 471 12.49 4.00 25.13
CA SER A 471 13.90 3.66 25.26
C SER A 471 14.51 4.48 26.39
N ASP A 472 14.74 3.86 27.54
CA ASP A 472 15.24 4.50 28.76
C ASP A 472 14.43 5.76 29.15
N ASP A 473 15.08 6.92 29.28
CA ASP A 473 14.48 8.22 29.57
C ASP A 473 13.89 8.92 28.33
N THR A 474 13.71 8.19 27.22
CA THR A 474 13.28 8.75 25.93
C THR A 474 12.07 7.99 25.37
N GLU A 475 11.05 8.72 24.93
CA GLU A 475 9.90 8.18 24.22
C GLU A 475 9.84 8.75 22.80
N TYR A 476 9.61 7.91 21.79
CA TYR A 476 9.43 8.31 20.40
C TYR A 476 7.97 8.09 20.00
N HIS A 477 7.31 9.16 19.59
CA HIS A 477 5.96 9.10 19.04
C HIS A 477 6.06 9.19 17.53
N ILE A 478 5.44 8.25 16.82
CA ILE A 478 5.49 8.12 15.37
C ILE A 478 4.07 8.02 14.83
N ASN A 479 3.72 8.83 13.84
CA ASN A 479 2.57 8.59 12.98
C ASN A 479 3.03 8.30 11.56
N LEU A 480 2.33 7.39 10.88
CA LEU A 480 2.64 7.03 9.50
C LEU A 480 1.83 7.90 8.54
N CYS A 481 2.53 8.46 7.56
CA CYS A 481 1.95 9.22 6.46
C CYS A 481 1.13 10.47 6.85
N GLN A 482 1.23 10.90 8.12
CA GLN A 482 0.41 11.96 8.69
C GLN A 482 1.12 12.66 9.85
N PRO A 483 0.74 13.89 10.22
CA PRO A 483 1.18 14.52 11.47
C PRO A 483 0.71 13.74 12.71
N LEU A 484 1.43 13.90 13.82
CA LEU A 484 1.10 13.26 15.10
C LEU A 484 -0.30 13.65 15.61
N VAL A 485 -1.05 12.66 16.06
CA VAL A 485 -2.34 12.83 16.76
C VAL A 485 -2.10 13.48 18.14
N LYS A 486 -2.77 14.58 18.43
CA LYS A 486 -2.68 15.26 19.74
C LYS A 486 -3.72 14.68 20.70
N TYR A 487 -3.28 14.06 21.78
CA TYR A 487 -4.11 13.65 22.92
C TYR A 487 -3.83 14.63 24.06
N ASP A 488 -4.85 15.28 24.62
CA ASP A 488 -4.69 16.45 25.48
C ASP A 488 -3.71 16.34 26.69
N LYS A 489 -3.19 17.52 27.08
CA LYS A 489 -2.26 17.91 28.18
C LYS A 489 -0.74 17.81 27.96
N PHE A 490 -0.27 17.17 26.92
CA PHE A 490 1.12 17.29 26.48
C PHE A 490 1.13 17.51 24.97
N SER A 491 1.51 18.72 24.51
CA SER A 491 1.82 18.94 23.10
C SER A 491 2.96 18.00 22.73
N VAL A 492 2.64 16.87 22.09
CA VAL A 492 3.60 15.77 21.84
C VAL A 492 4.87 16.31 21.18
N CYS A 493 4.72 17.24 20.24
CA CYS A 493 5.77 18.11 19.74
C CYS A 493 5.25 19.56 19.63
N THR A 494 6.14 20.55 19.71
CA THR A 494 5.80 21.97 19.52
C THR A 494 5.48 22.32 18.06
N ASP A 495 5.90 21.47 17.12
CA ASP A 495 5.68 21.63 15.68
C ASP A 495 4.44 20.85 15.24
N GLU A 496 3.50 21.54 14.59
CA GLU A 496 2.21 20.97 14.16
C GLU A 496 2.33 20.04 12.96
N LYS A 497 3.44 20.08 12.23
CA LYS A 497 3.70 19.20 11.08
C LYS A 497 4.50 17.95 11.44
N ALA A 498 4.99 17.84 12.68
CA ALA A 498 5.79 16.71 13.12
C ALA A 498 5.01 15.40 12.99
N SER A 499 5.60 14.45 12.26
CA SER A 499 5.12 13.06 12.16
C SER A 499 5.89 12.14 13.10
N ILE A 500 7.11 12.53 13.47
CA ILE A 500 7.92 11.83 14.47
C ILE A 500 8.42 12.84 15.50
N CYS A 501 8.22 12.52 16.78
CA CYS A 501 8.69 13.36 17.88
C CYS A 501 9.40 12.54 18.95
N LYS A 502 10.51 13.09 19.44
CA LYS A 502 11.28 12.55 20.56
C LYS A 502 10.98 13.34 21.83
N LEU A 503 10.59 12.64 22.88
CA LEU A 503 10.31 13.19 24.20
C LEU A 503 11.39 12.69 25.16
N ARG A 504 11.96 13.60 25.94
CA ARG A 504 12.85 13.25 27.06
C ARG A 504 12.08 13.37 28.36
N ILE A 505 12.02 12.29 29.13
CA ILE A 505 11.19 12.16 30.33
C ILE A 505 12.09 12.04 31.56
N ASN A 506 11.74 12.77 32.62
CA ASN A 506 12.34 12.59 33.93
C ASN A 506 11.23 12.63 34.98
N ASN A 507 11.19 11.63 35.86
CA ASN A 507 10.17 11.48 36.89
C ASN A 507 8.72 11.60 36.37
N GLY A 508 8.45 11.02 35.20
CA GLY A 508 7.12 11.04 34.57
C GLY A 508 6.70 12.38 33.95
N LYS A 509 7.60 13.37 33.88
CA LYS A 509 7.35 14.67 33.25
C LYS A 509 8.24 14.85 32.01
N VAL A 510 7.63 15.31 30.92
CA VAL A 510 8.34 15.67 29.68
C VAL A 510 9.17 16.93 29.92
N ILE A 511 10.49 16.84 29.72
CA ILE A 511 11.44 17.95 29.90
C ILE A 511 11.71 18.66 28.56
N SER A 512 11.79 17.91 27.46
CA SER A 512 12.07 18.46 26.14
C SER A 512 11.42 17.61 25.05
N THR A 513 10.99 18.27 23.98
CA THR A 513 10.44 17.65 22.77
C THR A 513 11.29 18.06 21.57
N THR A 514 11.59 17.12 20.69
CA THR A 514 12.35 17.37 19.45
C THR A 514 11.58 16.80 18.27
N ASN A 515 11.21 17.66 17.30
CA ASN A 515 10.66 17.22 16.02
C ASN A 515 11.78 16.48 15.26
N LEU A 516 11.56 15.20 14.93
CA LEU A 516 12.53 14.38 14.20
C LEU A 516 12.20 14.24 12.71
N GLY A 517 11.09 14.83 12.25
CA GLY A 517 10.67 14.78 10.87
C GLY A 517 9.17 14.97 10.72
N SER A 518 8.80 15.61 9.63
CA SER A 518 7.43 15.83 9.16
C SER A 518 7.22 14.99 7.91
N PHE A 519 6.01 14.44 7.75
CA PHE A 519 5.66 13.71 6.55
C PHE A 519 5.54 14.65 5.35
N ASP A 520 6.25 14.33 4.28
CA ASP A 520 6.26 15.09 3.03
C ASP A 520 6.40 14.21 1.77
N SER A 521 6.53 12.88 1.93
CA SER A 521 6.78 11.94 0.84
C SER A 521 6.23 10.54 1.13
N ALA A 522 5.68 9.89 0.11
CA ALA A 522 5.08 8.56 0.20
C ALA A 522 6.11 7.46 0.51
N PRO A 523 5.68 6.27 0.99
CA PRO A 523 6.58 5.12 1.20
C PRO A 523 7.25 4.69 -0.10
N ASN A 524 8.57 4.56 -0.08
CA ASN A 524 9.39 4.10 -1.20
C ASN A 524 9.72 2.61 -1.04
N THR A 525 10.02 1.92 -2.13
CA THR A 525 10.59 0.56 -2.08
C THR A 525 12.11 0.63 -2.24
N SER A 526 12.84 0.11 -1.26
CA SER A 526 14.29 -0.05 -1.26
C SER A 526 14.73 -1.14 -2.26
N SER A 527 16.03 -1.15 -2.57
CA SER A 527 16.69 -2.08 -3.52
C SER A 527 16.53 -3.56 -3.17
N ASP A 528 16.23 -3.88 -1.91
CA ASP A 528 15.96 -5.22 -1.38
C ASP A 528 14.45 -5.56 -1.31
N GLN A 529 13.59 -4.76 -1.95
CA GLN A 529 12.12 -4.85 -1.91
C GLN A 529 11.51 -4.56 -0.53
N SER A 530 12.28 -4.05 0.43
CA SER A 530 11.74 -3.55 1.70
C SER A 530 11.08 -2.18 1.49
N ALA A 531 9.94 -1.91 2.14
CA ALA A 531 9.34 -0.57 2.08
C ALA A 531 10.09 0.36 3.04
N VAL A 532 10.31 1.62 2.69
CA VAL A 532 11.02 2.61 3.50
C VAL A 532 10.28 3.95 3.42
N ILE A 533 10.02 4.58 4.57
CA ILE A 533 9.46 5.94 4.64
C ILE A 533 10.50 6.86 5.25
N VAL A 534 10.73 8.01 4.63
CA VAL A 534 11.62 9.05 5.14
C VAL A 534 10.79 10.29 5.52
N TYR A 535 11.11 10.88 6.66
CA TYR A 535 10.50 12.08 7.19
C TYR A 535 11.57 13.17 7.26
N HIS A 536 11.31 14.31 6.62
CA HIS A 536 12.27 15.42 6.54
C HIS A 536 11.84 16.62 7.38
N ASN A 537 12.61 17.71 7.33
CA ASN A 537 12.26 18.99 7.95
C ASN A 537 12.02 18.94 9.47
N GLY A 538 12.80 18.13 10.19
CA GLY A 538 12.80 18.14 11.65
C GLY A 538 13.44 19.40 12.27
N SER A 539 13.72 19.31 13.56
CA SER A 539 14.41 20.36 14.33
C SER A 539 15.85 20.57 13.81
N ALA A 540 16.50 21.66 14.22
CA ALA A 540 17.92 21.83 13.93
C ALA A 540 18.72 20.69 14.58
N CYS A 541 19.63 20.08 13.80
CA CYS A 541 20.45 18.98 14.26
C CYS A 541 21.46 19.44 15.33
N GLU A 542 21.73 18.57 16.31
CA GLU A 542 22.70 18.85 17.38
C GLU A 542 24.14 18.86 16.86
N ASP A 543 24.44 18.01 15.87
CA ASP A 543 25.77 17.85 15.28
C ASP A 543 26.10 18.94 14.24
N ASP A 544 25.09 19.37 13.47
CA ASP A 544 25.19 20.49 12.51
C ASP A 544 23.92 21.34 12.52
N LYS A 545 24.01 22.54 13.11
CA LYS A 545 22.89 23.48 13.21
C LYS A 545 22.36 23.98 11.85
N ARG A 546 23.08 23.75 10.74
CA ARG A 546 22.63 24.08 9.38
C ARG A 546 21.76 22.98 8.77
N ARG A 547 21.83 21.75 9.28
CA ARG A 547 21.01 20.62 8.83
C ARG A 547 19.76 20.48 9.68
N ARG A 548 18.69 19.97 9.06
CA ARG A 548 17.49 19.55 9.76
C ARG A 548 17.55 18.06 10.04
N ILE A 549 16.95 17.66 11.15
CA ILE A 549 16.85 16.25 11.52
C ILE A 549 15.92 15.54 10.54
N GLU A 550 16.30 14.32 10.17
CA GLU A 550 15.50 13.42 9.36
C GLU A 550 15.24 12.12 10.13
N SER A 551 14.23 11.37 9.72
CA SER A 551 13.95 10.04 10.25
C SER A 551 13.62 9.07 9.12
N SER A 552 14.16 7.86 9.17
CA SER A 552 13.90 6.80 8.20
C SER A 552 13.32 5.58 8.91
N ILE A 553 12.22 5.03 8.39
CA ILE A 553 11.58 3.80 8.87
C ILE A 553 11.66 2.74 7.78
N SER A 554 12.40 1.65 8.04
CA SER A 554 12.48 0.50 7.14
C SER A 554 11.51 -0.61 7.57
N PHE A 555 10.64 -1.02 6.66
CA PHE A 555 9.66 -2.08 6.85
C PHE A 555 10.16 -3.40 6.31
N LEU A 556 10.31 -4.39 7.18
CA LEU A 556 10.77 -5.72 6.83
C LEU A 556 9.62 -6.71 6.91
N CYS A 557 9.50 -7.57 5.90
CA CYS A 557 8.52 -8.66 5.93
C CYS A 557 8.87 -9.62 7.09
N ASP A 558 7.94 -9.74 8.03
CA ASP A 558 7.99 -10.75 9.06
C ASP A 558 6.57 -11.28 9.32
N ILE A 559 6.30 -12.48 8.79
CA ILE A 559 5.03 -13.18 8.99
C ILE A 559 4.76 -13.52 10.47
N ASN A 560 5.79 -13.46 11.34
CA ASN A 560 5.67 -13.74 12.76
C ASN A 560 5.39 -12.51 13.62
N SER A 561 5.50 -11.33 13.02
CA SER A 561 5.32 -10.05 13.67
C SER A 561 3.85 -9.62 13.59
N GLN A 562 3.03 -10.03 14.56
CA GLN A 562 1.77 -9.31 14.80
C GLN A 562 2.04 -8.14 15.75
N MET A 563 1.63 -6.94 15.32
CA MET A 563 1.64 -5.71 16.13
C MET A 563 2.99 -5.37 16.77
N THR A 564 4.11 -5.55 16.05
CA THR A 564 5.34 -4.92 16.55
C THR A 564 5.26 -3.42 16.34
N GLN A 565 5.75 -2.71 17.34
CA GLN A 565 6.02 -1.28 17.22
C GLN A 565 7.31 -1.09 16.42
N PRO A 566 7.46 0.03 15.71
CA PRO A 566 8.74 0.42 15.17
C PRO A 566 9.80 0.39 16.28
N ARG A 567 11.01 -0.05 15.94
CA ARG A 567 12.15 -0.15 16.85
C ARG A 567 13.18 0.88 16.47
N PHE A 568 13.64 1.67 17.43
CA PHE A 568 14.78 2.56 17.23
C PHE A 568 16.06 1.73 17.04
N LEU A 569 16.79 2.00 15.96
CA LEU A 569 18.06 1.35 15.65
C LEU A 569 19.25 2.20 16.08
N SER A 570 19.37 3.40 15.51
CA SER A 570 20.52 4.27 15.71
C SER A 570 20.24 5.70 15.24
N TYR A 571 21.11 6.62 15.64
CA TYR A 571 21.14 8.00 15.17
C TYR A 571 22.57 8.32 14.72
N HIS A 572 22.71 8.82 13.50
CA HIS A 572 23.96 9.32 12.94
C HIS A 572 23.69 10.26 11.76
N ASN A 573 24.60 11.20 11.46
CA ASN A 573 24.47 12.16 10.36
C ASN A 573 23.14 12.94 10.33
N CYS A 574 22.61 13.33 11.48
CA CYS A 574 21.31 14.01 11.62
C CYS A 574 20.09 13.17 11.23
N THR A 575 20.22 11.85 11.08
CA THR A 575 19.12 10.96 10.70
C THR A 575 18.88 9.90 11.79
N TYR A 576 17.61 9.74 12.18
CA TYR A 576 17.15 8.68 13.08
C TYR A 576 16.69 7.47 12.25
N PHE A 577 17.17 6.28 12.58
CA PHE A 577 16.80 5.05 11.88
C PHE A 577 15.90 4.19 12.75
N PHE A 578 14.77 3.79 12.18
CA PHE A 578 13.80 2.87 12.78
C PHE A 578 13.61 1.64 11.89
N GLU A 579 13.39 0.50 12.52
CA GLU A 579 13.08 -0.77 11.86
C GLU A 579 11.70 -1.22 12.30
N TRP A 580 10.85 -1.58 11.33
CA TRP A 580 9.52 -2.09 11.59
C TRP A 580 9.33 -3.43 10.89
N LYS A 581 9.31 -4.51 11.67
CA LYS A 581 8.99 -5.83 11.13
C LYS A 581 7.48 -5.97 11.05
N THR A 582 6.91 -6.21 9.89
CA THR A 582 5.44 -6.33 9.77
C THR A 582 5.06 -7.33 8.69
N SER A 583 3.93 -8.01 8.89
CA SER A 583 3.37 -8.89 7.87
C SER A 583 2.79 -8.10 6.68
N LEU A 584 2.47 -6.82 6.85
CA LEU A 584 1.81 -6.00 5.81
C LEU A 584 2.65 -5.83 4.54
N VAL A 585 3.98 -5.90 4.65
CA VAL A 585 4.90 -5.77 3.51
C VAL A 585 5.28 -7.13 2.91
N CYS A 586 4.72 -8.23 3.42
CA CYS A 586 4.96 -9.58 2.86
C CYS A 586 4.15 -9.85 1.59
N GLY A 587 3.09 -9.06 1.33
CA GLY A 587 2.29 -9.18 0.11
C GLY A 587 1.60 -10.53 -0.05
N LYS A 588 1.52 -11.00 -1.31
CA LYS A 588 0.92 -12.29 -1.66
C LYS A 588 2.01 -13.33 -1.87
N VAL A 589 1.84 -14.51 -1.28
CA VAL A 589 2.85 -15.57 -1.27
C VAL A 589 2.21 -16.90 -1.63
N ASP A 590 2.81 -17.58 -2.61
CA ASP A 590 2.39 -18.91 -3.02
C ASP A 590 2.61 -19.93 -1.90
N GLY A 591 1.64 -20.82 -1.75
CA GLY A 591 1.64 -21.89 -0.79
C GLY A 591 1.50 -23.27 -1.45
N TYR A 592 1.73 -24.29 -0.63
CA TYR A 592 1.60 -25.69 -0.99
C TYR A 592 0.62 -26.37 -0.05
N PHE A 593 -0.22 -27.24 -0.61
CA PHE A 593 -1.09 -28.13 0.15
C PHE A 593 -0.42 -29.48 0.32
N ASN A 594 -0.29 -29.92 1.57
CA ASN A 594 0.33 -31.19 1.94
C ASN A 594 -0.72 -32.26 2.21
N ASP A 595 -0.40 -33.51 1.87
CA ASP A 595 -1.30 -34.67 2.03
C ASP A 595 -1.69 -34.96 3.49
N ASN A 596 -0.97 -34.40 4.46
CA ASN A 596 -1.30 -34.46 5.89
C ASN A 596 -2.32 -33.39 6.34
N CYS A 597 -3.08 -32.82 5.39
CA CYS A 597 -4.01 -31.71 5.59
C CYS A 597 -3.38 -30.50 6.29
N SER A 598 -2.21 -30.10 5.80
CA SER A 598 -1.58 -28.85 6.19
C SER A 598 -1.26 -28.02 4.97
N ILE A 599 -1.15 -26.73 5.18
CA ILE A 599 -0.67 -25.80 4.16
C ILE A 599 0.56 -25.11 4.69
N ASN A 600 1.50 -24.84 3.81
CA ASN A 600 2.67 -24.03 4.12
C ASN A 600 3.09 -23.14 2.96
N ASN A 601 3.91 -22.14 3.22
CA ASN A 601 4.48 -21.28 2.18
C ASN A 601 6.00 -21.18 2.27
N THR A 602 6.60 -20.48 1.31
CA THR A 602 8.04 -20.25 1.21
C THR A 602 8.61 -19.39 2.34
N LEU A 603 7.77 -18.62 3.04
CA LEU A 603 8.15 -17.81 4.21
C LEU A 603 8.15 -18.62 5.53
N GLY A 604 7.84 -19.92 5.48
CA GLY A 604 7.78 -20.78 6.65
C GLY A 604 6.48 -20.66 7.45
N ASP A 605 5.44 -20.05 6.87
CA ASP A 605 4.09 -20.08 7.42
C ASP A 605 3.55 -21.51 7.32
N PHE A 606 3.08 -22.09 8.42
CA PHE A 606 2.44 -23.41 8.47
C PHE A 606 1.07 -23.29 9.14
N ARG A 607 0.03 -23.81 8.50
CA ARG A 607 -1.32 -23.94 9.09
C ARG A 607 -1.80 -25.38 9.04
N ASN A 608 -2.40 -25.81 10.15
CA ASN A 608 -3.03 -27.12 10.23
C ASN A 608 -4.52 -27.02 9.92
N LEU A 609 -4.92 -27.51 8.75
CA LEU A 609 -6.32 -27.51 8.32
C LEU A 609 -7.15 -28.63 8.97
N SER A 610 -6.53 -29.57 9.69
CA SER A 610 -7.25 -30.63 10.42
C SER A 610 -8.25 -30.08 11.44
N LEU A 611 -8.03 -28.85 11.95
CA LEU A 611 -8.96 -28.15 12.83
C LEU A 611 -10.29 -27.79 12.14
N LEU A 612 -10.31 -27.76 10.80
CA LEU A 612 -11.52 -27.57 10.00
C LEU A 612 -12.36 -28.83 9.90
N SER A 613 -11.75 -30.00 10.10
CA SER A 613 -12.45 -31.29 10.07
C SER A 613 -13.14 -31.53 11.40
N GLN A 614 -14.46 -31.77 11.37
CA GLN A 614 -15.20 -32.14 12.58
C GLN A 614 -14.81 -33.57 13.00
N ASN A 615 -13.82 -33.68 13.88
CA ASN A 615 -13.58 -34.92 14.62
C ASN A 615 -14.69 -35.12 15.69
N LYS A 616 -15.89 -35.45 15.22
CA LYS A 616 -16.94 -36.11 15.99
C LYS A 616 -17.57 -37.22 15.15
N GLY A 617 -16.76 -38.21 14.83
CA GLY A 617 -17.21 -39.60 14.90
C GLY A 617 -17.76 -40.28 13.65
N LEU A 618 -18.07 -39.64 12.51
CA LEU A 618 -18.45 -40.37 11.28
C LEU A 618 -18.54 -39.55 9.96
N ILE A 619 -18.36 -38.23 9.96
CA ILE A 619 -18.53 -37.39 8.75
C ILE A 619 -17.25 -36.60 8.47
N SER A 620 -16.61 -36.83 7.31
CA SER A 620 -15.32 -36.23 6.93
C SER A 620 -15.43 -34.99 6.03
N TYR A 621 -16.62 -34.41 5.91
CA TYR A 621 -16.92 -33.30 5.00
C TYR A 621 -17.93 -32.33 5.62
N LEU A 622 -17.90 -31.07 5.18
CA LEU A 622 -18.89 -30.06 5.54
C LEU A 622 -19.97 -29.97 4.48
N GLN A 623 -21.20 -29.73 4.92
CA GLN A 623 -22.32 -29.51 4.02
C GLN A 623 -22.68 -28.03 3.97
N VAL A 624 -22.83 -27.50 2.76
CA VAL A 624 -23.30 -26.15 2.49
C VAL A 624 -24.47 -26.26 1.53
N THR A 625 -25.61 -25.67 1.88
CA THR A 625 -26.79 -25.68 1.01
C THR A 625 -26.75 -24.45 0.10
N GLY A 626 -26.81 -24.68 -1.21
CA GLY A 626 -26.91 -23.64 -2.24
C GLY A 626 -28.32 -23.07 -2.38
N LYS A 627 -28.49 -22.14 -3.32
CA LYS A 627 -29.77 -21.41 -3.51
C LYS A 627 -30.90 -22.31 -3.98
N ASP A 628 -30.59 -23.37 -4.72
CA ASP A 628 -31.55 -24.32 -5.28
C ASP A 628 -31.80 -25.56 -4.39
N ASN A 629 -31.50 -25.46 -3.09
CA ASN A 629 -31.44 -26.59 -2.15
C ASN A 629 -30.40 -27.68 -2.50
N THR A 630 -29.50 -27.41 -3.45
CA THR A 630 -28.36 -28.28 -3.76
C THR A 630 -27.44 -28.37 -2.56
N VAL A 631 -27.04 -29.58 -2.16
CA VAL A 631 -26.13 -29.79 -1.03
C VAL A 631 -24.71 -29.97 -1.57
N TYR A 632 -23.86 -29.00 -1.28
CA TYR A 632 -22.44 -29.05 -1.57
C TYR A 632 -21.67 -29.64 -0.40
N LYS A 633 -20.73 -30.53 -0.72
CA LYS A 633 -19.85 -31.20 0.23
C LYS A 633 -18.42 -30.68 0.06
N ILE A 634 -17.82 -30.22 1.16
CA ILE A 634 -16.43 -29.73 1.21
C ILE A 634 -15.61 -30.69 2.07
N SER A 635 -14.65 -31.37 1.46
CA SER A 635 -13.76 -32.34 2.09
C SER A 635 -12.29 -31.96 1.88
N LEU A 636 -11.73 -31.19 2.82
CA LEU A 636 -10.33 -30.76 2.77
C LEU A 636 -9.36 -31.83 3.32
N CYS A 637 -9.69 -32.43 4.47
CA CYS A 637 -8.84 -33.38 5.19
C CYS A 637 -9.35 -34.83 5.18
N GLY A 638 -10.49 -35.07 4.51
CA GLY A 638 -11.20 -36.34 4.50
C GLY A 638 -10.80 -37.26 3.36
N ASN A 639 -11.36 -38.47 3.38
CA ASN A 639 -11.21 -39.40 2.27
C ASN A 639 -11.94 -38.84 1.03
N LYS A 640 -11.20 -38.43 -0.01
CA LYS A 640 -11.73 -37.85 -1.26
C LYS A 640 -12.67 -38.80 -2.03
N LYS A 641 -12.87 -40.04 -1.58
CA LYS A 641 -13.81 -41.01 -2.15
C LYS A 641 -15.24 -40.48 -2.26
N GLU A 642 -15.70 -39.66 -1.32
CA GLU A 642 -17.06 -39.14 -1.34
C GLU A 642 -17.31 -38.13 -2.46
N CYS A 643 -16.27 -37.42 -2.89
CA CYS A 643 -16.31 -36.49 -4.02
C CYS A 643 -15.61 -37.04 -5.27
N ASN A 644 -15.55 -38.36 -5.45
CA ASN A 644 -14.90 -39.00 -6.60
C ASN A 644 -13.46 -38.48 -6.86
N GLY A 645 -12.69 -38.28 -5.80
CA GLY A 645 -11.32 -37.75 -5.86
C GLY A 645 -11.21 -36.22 -5.75
N GLY A 646 -12.33 -35.51 -5.68
CA GLY A 646 -12.39 -34.05 -5.52
C GLY A 646 -12.35 -33.56 -4.07
N PHE A 647 -12.08 -32.26 -3.91
CA PHE A 647 -12.15 -31.56 -2.64
C PHE A 647 -13.54 -30.99 -2.35
N ILE A 648 -14.25 -30.57 -3.40
CA ILE A 648 -15.59 -30.00 -3.31
C ILE A 648 -16.46 -30.67 -4.38
N CYS A 649 -17.67 -31.11 -4.01
CA CYS A 649 -18.60 -31.72 -4.93
C CYS A 649 -20.06 -31.47 -4.54
N ASP A 650 -20.97 -31.62 -5.49
CA ASP A 650 -22.36 -32.01 -5.23
C ASP A 650 -22.58 -33.48 -5.62
N ASP A 651 -23.83 -33.94 -5.68
CA ASP A 651 -24.17 -35.32 -6.04
C ASP A 651 -23.77 -35.72 -7.48
N LYS A 652 -23.47 -34.77 -8.36
CA LYS A 652 -23.25 -34.97 -9.81
C LYS A 652 -21.89 -34.46 -10.29
N VAL A 653 -21.38 -33.38 -9.72
CA VAL A 653 -20.23 -32.60 -10.22
C VAL A 653 -19.15 -32.51 -9.14
N ASN A 654 -17.92 -32.85 -9.53
CA ASN A 654 -16.71 -32.61 -8.75
C ASN A 654 -16.13 -31.26 -9.20
N TYR A 655 -15.91 -30.33 -8.28
CA TYR A 655 -15.44 -28.95 -8.56
C TYR A 655 -13.94 -28.75 -8.30
N GLY A 656 -13.15 -29.82 -8.34
CA GLY A 656 -11.70 -29.73 -8.38
C GLY A 656 -11.00 -30.85 -7.63
N THR A 657 -9.95 -31.39 -8.26
CA THR A 657 -9.13 -32.51 -7.78
C THR A 657 -7.71 -32.07 -7.39
N SER A 658 -7.22 -31.00 -8.02
CA SER A 658 -5.95 -30.33 -7.74
C SER A 658 -6.20 -29.07 -6.94
N VAL A 659 -5.24 -28.64 -6.11
CA VAL A 659 -5.35 -27.43 -5.28
C VAL A 659 -4.08 -26.58 -5.40
N SER A 660 -4.25 -25.28 -5.58
CA SER A 660 -3.22 -24.27 -5.36
C SER A 660 -3.59 -23.42 -4.14
N VAL A 661 -2.58 -22.96 -3.41
CA VAL A 661 -2.75 -22.20 -2.16
C VAL A 661 -2.11 -20.83 -2.35
N LEU A 662 -2.81 -19.78 -1.96
CA LEU A 662 -2.31 -18.42 -1.95
C LEU A 662 -2.52 -17.79 -0.57
N TYR A 663 -1.45 -17.30 0.03
CA TYR A 663 -1.49 -16.51 1.26
C TYR A 663 -1.51 -15.03 0.89
N ASP A 664 -2.47 -14.28 1.44
CA ASP A 664 -2.57 -12.83 1.25
C ASP A 664 -2.37 -12.11 2.58
N TYR A 665 -1.18 -11.52 2.76
CA TYR A 665 -0.83 -10.76 3.95
C TYR A 665 -1.12 -9.25 3.80
N ALA A 666 -1.61 -8.81 2.64
CA ALA A 666 -1.91 -7.41 2.38
C ALA A 666 -3.15 -6.94 3.17
N GLU A 667 -3.17 -5.65 3.50
CA GLU A 667 -4.32 -4.95 4.10
C GLU A 667 -4.86 -5.55 5.41
N SER A 668 -3.98 -6.12 6.25
CA SER A 668 -4.35 -6.75 7.54
C SER A 668 -5.36 -7.89 7.44
N SER A 669 -5.57 -8.44 6.24
CA SER A 669 -6.67 -9.35 5.94
C SER A 669 -6.37 -10.82 6.31
N ASP A 670 -5.08 -11.23 6.37
CA ASP A 670 -4.60 -12.60 6.66
C ASP A 670 -5.52 -13.66 6.01
N ILE A 671 -5.73 -13.54 4.69
CA ILE A 671 -6.64 -14.40 3.94
C ILE A 671 -5.84 -15.53 3.31
N ILE A 672 -6.38 -16.75 3.40
CA ILE A 672 -5.83 -17.92 2.73
C ILE A 672 -6.81 -18.35 1.65
N ARG A 673 -6.40 -18.35 0.39
CA ARG A 673 -7.23 -18.79 -0.74
C ARG A 673 -6.77 -20.15 -1.23
N LEU A 674 -7.71 -21.09 -1.29
CA LEU A 674 -7.53 -22.41 -1.88
C LEU A 674 -8.28 -22.44 -3.22
N HIS A 675 -7.56 -22.62 -4.31
CA HIS A 675 -8.15 -22.73 -5.64
C HIS A 675 -8.08 -24.18 -6.12
N PHE A 676 -9.25 -24.78 -6.30
CA PHE A 676 -9.41 -26.16 -6.72
C PHE A 676 -9.70 -26.25 -8.21
N THR A 677 -8.93 -27.05 -8.94
CA THR A 677 -9.02 -27.18 -10.40
C THR A 677 -9.05 -28.65 -10.83
N GLY A 678 -9.41 -28.91 -12.09
CA GLY A 678 -9.42 -30.28 -12.64
C GLY A 678 -10.62 -31.11 -12.19
N GLY A 679 -11.78 -30.48 -12.03
CA GLY A 679 -13.05 -31.15 -11.72
C GLY A 679 -13.70 -31.83 -12.93
N SER A 680 -15.00 -32.13 -12.81
CA SER A 680 -15.80 -32.75 -13.86
C SER A 680 -15.91 -31.87 -15.10
N LYS A 681 -16.07 -32.49 -16.27
CA LYS A 681 -16.28 -31.77 -17.53
C LYS A 681 -17.68 -31.16 -17.56
N CYS A 682 -17.75 -29.86 -17.81
CA CYS A 682 -18.99 -29.10 -17.88
C CYS A 682 -19.57 -29.10 -19.29
N SER A 683 -20.81 -28.63 -19.41
CA SER A 683 -21.59 -28.58 -20.66
C SER A 683 -20.90 -27.77 -21.77
N ASP A 684 -20.09 -26.80 -21.39
CA ASP A 684 -19.30 -25.92 -22.27
C ASP A 684 -17.91 -26.49 -22.62
N GLY A 685 -17.57 -27.68 -22.10
CA GLY A 685 -16.28 -28.33 -22.31
C GLY A 685 -15.18 -27.92 -21.33
N SER A 686 -15.43 -26.95 -20.45
CA SER A 686 -14.50 -26.56 -19.38
C SER A 686 -14.47 -27.59 -18.24
N LEU A 687 -13.48 -27.49 -17.35
CA LEU A 687 -13.39 -28.34 -16.16
C LEU A 687 -13.88 -27.56 -14.95
N ALA A 688 -14.77 -28.17 -14.18
CA ALA A 688 -15.31 -27.58 -12.98
C ALA A 688 -14.20 -27.22 -11.98
N GLN A 689 -14.35 -26.06 -11.36
CA GLN A 689 -13.35 -25.52 -10.43
C GLN A 689 -14.06 -24.84 -9.25
N SER A 690 -13.34 -24.62 -8.16
CA SER A 690 -13.90 -23.93 -7.01
C SER A 690 -12.84 -23.15 -6.24
N VAL A 691 -13.29 -22.12 -5.52
CA VAL A 691 -12.43 -21.30 -4.66
C VAL A 691 -12.97 -21.32 -3.24
N LEU A 692 -12.09 -21.54 -2.27
CA LEU A 692 -12.39 -21.41 -0.85
C LEU A 692 -11.47 -20.38 -0.23
N SER A 693 -12.03 -19.26 0.19
CA SER A 693 -11.33 -18.17 0.88
C SER A 693 -11.54 -18.30 2.39
N ILE A 694 -10.47 -18.56 3.12
CA ILE A 694 -10.48 -18.63 4.58
C ILE A 694 -10.03 -17.27 5.13
N ASN A 695 -10.90 -16.60 5.89
CA ASN A 695 -10.59 -15.31 6.47
C ASN A 695 -10.24 -15.41 7.95
N CYS A 696 -9.26 -14.60 8.34
CA CYS A 696 -8.74 -14.54 9.71
C CYS A 696 -9.23 -13.35 10.53
N ARG A 697 -10.42 -12.82 10.22
CA ARG A 697 -11.01 -11.72 10.97
C ARG A 697 -11.28 -12.14 12.42
N ASN A 698 -10.91 -11.26 13.37
CA ASN A 698 -11.04 -11.46 14.82
C ASN A 698 -12.51 -11.37 15.29
N LYS A 699 -13.35 -12.26 14.77
CA LYS A 699 -14.72 -12.46 15.24
C LYS A 699 -14.70 -13.72 16.10
N ASN A 700 -15.13 -13.63 17.36
CA ASN A 700 -15.41 -14.78 18.23
C ASN A 700 -16.57 -15.67 17.72
N ILE A 701 -16.87 -15.63 16.42
CA ILE A 701 -18.00 -16.26 15.76
C ILE A 701 -17.45 -17.33 14.82
N LEU A 702 -17.70 -18.60 15.16
CA LEU A 702 -17.47 -19.72 14.27
C LEU A 702 -18.63 -19.81 13.27
N SER A 703 -18.40 -19.44 12.02
CA SER A 703 -19.39 -19.62 10.95
C SER A 703 -19.13 -20.90 10.13
N PRO A 704 -20.18 -21.53 9.59
CA PRO A 704 -20.04 -22.47 8.48
C PRO A 704 -19.55 -21.73 7.22
N PRO A 705 -18.97 -22.44 6.24
CA PRO A 705 -18.62 -21.83 4.96
C PRO A 705 -19.88 -21.29 4.28
N VAL A 706 -19.79 -20.07 3.76
CA VAL A 706 -20.85 -19.38 3.04
C VAL A 706 -20.58 -19.49 1.55
N LEU A 707 -21.57 -19.94 0.78
CA LEU A 707 -21.51 -19.97 -0.67
C LEU A 707 -21.73 -18.55 -1.22
N LEU A 708 -20.70 -17.96 -1.83
CA LEU A 708 -20.73 -16.63 -2.43
C LEU A 708 -21.21 -16.67 -3.89
N LYS A 709 -20.69 -17.62 -4.67
CA LYS A 709 -21.04 -17.79 -6.09
C LYS A 709 -21.35 -19.26 -6.39
N GLU A 710 -22.42 -19.47 -7.14
CA GLU A 710 -22.92 -20.78 -7.56
C GLU A 710 -23.14 -20.75 -9.08
N SER A 711 -22.60 -21.73 -9.79
CA SER A 711 -22.86 -21.96 -11.21
C SER A 711 -22.67 -23.43 -11.54
N SER A 712 -23.07 -23.85 -12.74
CA SER A 712 -22.94 -25.25 -13.17
C SER A 712 -21.50 -25.76 -13.21
N CYS A 713 -20.50 -24.88 -13.23
CA CYS A 713 -19.09 -25.24 -13.38
C CYS A 713 -18.11 -24.53 -12.41
N TYR A 714 -18.61 -23.62 -11.57
CA TYR A 714 -17.79 -22.83 -10.65
C TYR A 714 -18.51 -22.58 -9.34
N LEU A 715 -17.82 -22.80 -8.22
CA LEU A 715 -18.29 -22.49 -6.87
C LEU A 715 -17.28 -21.61 -6.14
N GLU A 716 -17.77 -20.67 -5.35
CA GLU A 716 -16.93 -19.83 -4.50
C GLU A 716 -17.47 -19.78 -3.08
N PHE A 717 -16.61 -20.08 -2.12
CA PHE A 717 -16.94 -20.13 -0.70
C PHE A 717 -16.07 -19.15 0.08
N GLU A 718 -16.67 -18.52 1.06
CA GLU A 718 -15.97 -17.74 2.09
C GLU A 718 -16.15 -18.41 3.45
N TRP A 719 -15.09 -18.44 4.24
CA TRP A 719 -15.10 -19.11 5.53
C TRP A 719 -14.32 -18.35 6.59
N ASP A 720 -15.03 -17.72 7.52
CA ASP A 720 -14.40 -17.08 8.67
C ASP A 720 -13.99 -18.16 9.70
N ARG A 721 -12.69 -18.44 9.78
CA ARG A 721 -12.13 -19.50 10.65
C ARG A 721 -10.89 -19.01 11.41
N PRO A 722 -11.08 -18.30 12.54
CA PRO A 722 -9.99 -17.75 13.33
C PRO A 722 -9.04 -18.84 13.92
N GLN A 723 -9.48 -20.09 14.01
CA GLN A 723 -8.66 -21.22 14.49
C GLN A 723 -7.56 -21.65 13.53
N ILE A 724 -7.70 -21.35 12.23
CA ILE A 724 -6.65 -21.58 11.23
C ILE A 724 -5.66 -20.43 11.22
N CYS A 725 -6.00 -19.33 11.89
CA CYS A 725 -5.18 -18.16 11.95
C CYS A 725 -4.11 -18.33 13.00
N ARG A 726 -3.03 -17.60 12.81
CA ARG A 726 -1.76 -17.82 13.48
C ARG A 726 -1.78 -17.59 14.99
N PHE A 727 -2.83 -16.97 15.57
CA PHE A 727 -2.80 -16.39 16.92
C PHE A 727 -4.05 -16.61 17.79
N LEU A 728 -4.48 -17.86 17.99
CA LEU A 728 -5.34 -18.22 19.14
C LEU A 728 -4.65 -19.16 20.15
N SER A 729 -3.32 -19.09 20.27
CA SER A 729 -2.59 -19.75 21.36
C SER A 729 -1.64 -18.80 22.09
N VAL A 730 -2.18 -17.69 22.61
CA VAL A 730 -1.61 -17.11 23.83
C VAL A 730 -2.55 -17.48 24.97
N PRO A 731 -2.14 -18.38 25.89
CA PRO A 731 -2.89 -18.60 27.12
C PRO A 731 -2.95 -17.26 27.89
N GLU A 732 -4.14 -16.81 28.24
CA GLU A 732 -4.35 -15.77 29.23
C GLU A 732 -3.64 -16.17 30.53
N ASN A 733 -2.44 -15.64 30.73
CA ASN A 733 -1.80 -15.59 32.04
C ASN A 733 -0.72 -14.52 32.07
N SER A 734 -1.13 -13.27 31.82
CA SER A 734 -0.48 -12.09 32.39
C SER A 734 -1.44 -10.90 32.38
N ILE A 735 -2.62 -11.07 32.99
CA ILE A 735 -3.33 -9.93 33.59
C ILE A 735 -2.53 -9.57 34.84
N SER A 736 -1.73 -8.51 34.73
CA SER A 736 -1.19 -7.80 35.88
C SER A 736 -2.38 -7.35 36.74
N LYS A 737 -2.60 -8.04 37.86
CA LYS A 737 -3.42 -7.54 38.95
C LYS A 737 -2.72 -6.31 39.51
N ASP A 738 -3.26 -5.14 39.17
CA ASP A 738 -3.27 -4.04 40.12
C ASP A 738 -3.92 -4.56 41.40
N THR A 739 -3.19 -4.50 42.51
CA THR A 739 -3.82 -4.60 43.83
C THR A 739 -3.16 -3.63 44.78
N ASP A 740 -4.04 -2.79 45.30
CA ASP A 740 -3.90 -1.89 46.41
C ASP A 740 -3.09 -2.43 47.59
N THR A 741 -2.46 -1.48 48.24
CA THR A 741 -1.86 -1.54 49.56
C THR A 741 -2.83 -2.14 50.59
N LYS A 742 -2.43 -3.19 51.30
CA LYS A 742 -2.91 -3.47 52.67
C LYS A 742 -1.91 -4.36 53.44
N ASN A 743 -1.46 -3.82 54.57
CA ASN A 743 -0.68 -4.48 55.61
C ASN A 743 -1.42 -5.70 56.20
N SER A 744 -0.71 -6.80 56.47
CA SER A 744 -0.45 -7.31 57.84
C SER A 744 -0.07 -8.81 57.87
N ILE A 745 1.11 -9.06 58.46
CA ILE A 745 1.46 -10.11 59.43
C ILE A 745 1.26 -11.59 59.00
N ALA A 746 2.37 -12.26 58.74
CA ALA A 746 2.53 -13.70 58.93
C ALA A 746 3.50 -13.98 60.09
N PRO A 747 3.27 -14.98 60.95
CA PRO A 747 4.30 -15.54 61.82
C PRO A 747 4.74 -16.96 61.41
N ASN A 748 6.05 -17.14 61.50
CA ASN A 748 6.82 -18.30 62.00
C ASN A 748 6.92 -19.56 61.11
N GLU A 749 8.11 -19.83 60.56
CA GLU A 749 9.20 -20.71 61.07
C GLU A 749 9.02 -22.17 60.59
N ALA A 750 10.01 -22.97 60.20
CA ALA A 750 11.45 -22.83 60.03
C ALA A 750 11.99 -24.01 59.17
N ALA A 751 13.13 -23.75 58.51
CA ALA A 751 14.27 -24.62 58.18
C ALA A 751 14.09 -26.02 57.53
N SER A 752 14.73 -26.23 56.36
CA SER A 752 16.02 -26.93 56.31
C SER A 752 16.75 -26.72 54.98
N LEU A 753 18.07 -26.58 55.08
CA LEU A 753 19.05 -26.32 54.02
C LEU A 753 19.75 -27.65 53.68
N SER A 754 19.75 -28.09 52.42
CA SER A 754 20.69 -29.12 51.95
C SER A 754 21.20 -28.80 50.56
N GLY A 755 22.53 -28.73 50.44
CA GLY A 755 23.26 -28.30 49.25
C GLY A 755 23.08 -29.21 48.03
N GLY A 756 23.14 -28.58 46.85
CA GLY A 756 23.06 -29.29 45.58
C GLY A 756 23.04 -28.38 44.35
N LYS A 757 23.91 -27.35 44.28
CA LYS A 757 24.12 -26.55 43.04
C LYS A 757 25.58 -26.15 42.80
N ILE A 758 26.51 -27.09 42.97
CA ILE A 758 27.92 -26.91 42.54
C ILE A 758 28.42 -28.05 41.61
N MET A 759 27.64 -29.11 41.37
CA MET A 759 28.08 -30.25 40.52
C MET A 759 27.72 -30.17 39.02
N GLY A 760 27.00 -29.14 38.56
CA GLY A 760 26.55 -29.04 37.16
C GLY A 760 27.55 -28.44 36.17
N ILE A 761 28.57 -27.71 36.65
CA ILE A 761 29.50 -26.93 35.79
C ILE A 761 30.91 -27.52 35.81
N ILE A 762 31.28 -28.26 36.85
CA ILE A 762 32.64 -28.79 37.00
C ILE A 762 32.87 -30.00 36.08
N VAL A 763 31.87 -30.85 35.88
CA VAL A 763 32.00 -32.09 35.10
C VAL A 763 32.20 -31.82 33.59
N PRO A 764 31.46 -30.91 32.92
CA PRO A 764 31.69 -30.62 31.51
C PRO A 764 33.06 -29.98 31.26
N VAL A 765 33.51 -29.10 32.17
CA VAL A 765 34.80 -28.41 32.03
C VAL A 765 35.96 -29.38 32.22
N LEU A 766 35.86 -30.33 33.16
CA LEU A 766 36.87 -31.38 33.32
C LEU A 766 36.98 -32.30 32.08
N ILE A 767 35.85 -32.64 31.45
CA ILE A 767 35.83 -33.48 30.23
C ILE A 767 36.53 -32.77 29.07
N VAL A 768 36.27 -31.46 28.90
CA VAL A 768 36.92 -30.67 27.85
C VAL A 768 38.42 -30.52 28.10
N VAL A 769 38.84 -30.29 29.34
CA VAL A 769 40.27 -30.16 29.69
C VAL A 769 41.01 -31.49 29.52
N ILE A 770 40.39 -32.62 29.90
CA ILE A 770 40.96 -33.96 29.67
C ILE A 770 41.05 -34.26 28.16
N GLY A 771 40.04 -33.88 27.37
CA GLY A 771 40.05 -34.02 25.91
C GLY A 771 41.16 -33.20 25.23
N ILE A 772 41.41 -31.98 25.71
CA ILE A 772 42.50 -31.13 25.20
C ILE A 772 43.86 -31.72 25.57
N PHE A 773 44.05 -32.18 26.82
CA PHE A 773 45.29 -32.86 27.23
C PHE A 773 45.53 -34.18 26.47
N TYR A 774 44.46 -34.89 26.11
CA TYR A 774 44.55 -36.12 25.32
C TYR A 774 44.97 -35.85 23.86
N LEU A 775 44.57 -34.71 23.29
CA LEU A 775 44.89 -34.29 21.92
C LEU A 775 46.23 -33.55 21.76
N LEU A 776 46.84 -33.11 22.87
CA LEU A 776 48.17 -32.49 22.88
C LEU A 776 49.31 -33.52 22.74
N ASN A 777 49.02 -34.82 22.93
CA ASN A 777 50.03 -35.87 22.81
C ASN A 777 50.09 -36.41 21.36
N GLU A 778 51.21 -36.16 20.69
CA GLU A 778 51.40 -36.38 19.25
C GLU A 778 51.21 -37.84 18.81
N SER A 779 51.58 -38.80 19.67
CA SER A 779 51.47 -40.24 19.42
C SER A 779 50.03 -40.78 19.52
N ARG A 780 49.13 -40.10 20.23
CA ARG A 780 47.73 -40.54 20.40
C ARG A 780 46.79 -39.99 19.33
N ARG A 781 47.19 -38.90 18.67
CA ARG A 781 46.40 -38.21 17.64
C ARG A 781 46.33 -39.04 16.34
N THR A 782 47.39 -39.75 15.99
CA THR A 782 47.45 -40.66 14.83
C THR A 782 46.51 -41.86 14.97
N HIS A 783 46.41 -42.42 16.18
CA HIS A 783 45.54 -43.59 16.46
C HIS A 783 44.03 -43.27 16.35
N LEU A 784 43.63 -42.03 16.64
CA LEU A 784 42.25 -41.56 16.49
C LEU A 784 41.89 -41.34 15.01
N PHE A 785 42.82 -40.82 14.21
CA PHE A 785 42.64 -40.62 12.77
C PHE A 785 42.55 -41.96 12.00
N GLU A 786 43.26 -43.00 12.45
CA GLU A 786 43.16 -44.36 11.88
C GLU A 786 41.81 -45.02 12.18
N MET A 787 41.21 -44.74 13.34
CA MET A 787 39.91 -45.29 13.73
C MET A 787 38.76 -44.67 12.92
N ILE A 788 38.86 -43.37 12.60
CA ILE A 788 37.84 -42.63 11.84
C ILE A 788 37.91 -42.96 10.34
N SER A 789 39.10 -43.25 9.80
CA SER A 789 39.25 -43.62 8.38
C SER A 789 38.71 -45.02 8.05
N ASN A 790 38.74 -45.95 9.01
CA ASN A 790 38.22 -47.31 8.83
C ASN A 790 36.69 -47.43 8.90
N SER A 791 35.97 -46.38 9.29
CA SER A 791 34.50 -46.41 9.37
C SER A 791 33.79 -45.95 8.09
N THR A 792 34.52 -45.48 7.06
CA THR A 792 33.94 -44.95 5.81
C THR A 792 34.20 -45.78 4.56
N SER A 793 34.69 -47.03 4.67
CA SER A 793 35.09 -47.85 3.50
C SER A 793 34.15 -49.00 3.10
N ARG A 794 32.84 -48.93 3.38
CA ARG A 794 31.89 -49.95 2.87
C ARG A 794 30.59 -49.34 2.34
N ASN A 795 30.64 -48.93 1.07
CA ASN A 795 29.60 -49.01 0.03
C ASN A 795 29.60 -47.78 -0.88
N CYS A 796 30.44 -47.80 -1.91
CA CYS A 796 30.18 -47.10 -3.18
C CYS A 796 30.97 -47.78 -4.29
N ASP A 797 30.41 -48.83 -4.88
CA ASP A 797 30.82 -49.33 -6.20
C ASP A 797 29.65 -49.12 -7.18
N ARG A 798 29.81 -48.14 -8.09
CA ARG A 798 29.49 -48.19 -9.53
C ARG A 798 29.10 -46.81 -10.12
N VAL A 799 29.84 -46.47 -11.19
CA VAL A 799 29.57 -45.57 -12.34
C VAL A 799 30.21 -44.15 -12.36
N LYS A 800 31.45 -44.13 -12.86
CA LYS A 800 32.09 -43.32 -13.95
C LYS A 800 32.04 -41.77 -13.96
N TYR A 801 33.22 -41.18 -13.66
CA TYR A 801 33.99 -40.04 -14.26
C TYR A 801 33.23 -38.89 -15.00
N SER A 802 33.51 -37.60 -14.76
CA SER A 802 34.84 -36.99 -14.96
C SER A 802 35.12 -35.65 -14.21
N ARG A 803 36.39 -35.55 -13.74
CA ARG A 803 37.27 -34.39 -13.45
C ARG A 803 36.69 -32.98 -13.26
N ASN A 804 36.47 -32.56 -11.99
CA ASN A 804 36.89 -31.24 -11.46
C ASN A 804 36.72 -31.08 -9.92
N LEU A 805 36.94 -32.12 -9.11
CA LEU A 805 36.67 -32.06 -7.66
C LEU A 805 37.90 -31.90 -6.74
N ARG A 806 39.11 -31.70 -7.27
CA ARG A 806 40.34 -31.62 -6.45
C ARG A 806 40.65 -30.23 -5.88
N TRP A 807 40.01 -29.16 -6.38
CA TRP A 807 40.19 -27.79 -5.86
C TRP A 807 39.15 -27.40 -4.80
N TYR A 808 37.99 -28.06 -4.77
CA TYR A 808 36.90 -27.75 -3.84
C TYR A 808 37.20 -28.19 -2.40
N TYR A 809 37.92 -29.32 -2.23
CA TYR A 809 38.30 -29.83 -0.91
C TYR A 809 39.46 -29.06 -0.26
N LEU A 810 40.35 -28.45 -1.05
CA LEU A 810 41.42 -27.61 -0.51
C LEU A 810 40.90 -26.21 -0.10
N CYS A 811 39.91 -25.65 -0.81
CA CYS A 811 39.27 -24.39 -0.41
C CYS A 811 38.41 -24.53 0.87
N THR A 812 37.69 -25.64 1.03
CA THR A 812 36.84 -25.86 2.23
C THR A 812 37.66 -26.06 3.51
N LEU A 813 38.85 -26.65 3.42
CA LEU A 813 39.82 -26.73 4.53
C LEU A 813 40.47 -25.38 4.88
N PHE A 814 40.64 -24.49 3.89
CA PHE A 814 41.20 -23.15 4.13
C PHE A 814 40.17 -22.17 4.73
N VAL A 815 38.90 -22.27 4.32
CA VAL A 815 37.80 -21.42 4.84
C VAL A 815 37.39 -21.80 6.27
N THR A 816 37.46 -23.08 6.62
CA THR A 816 37.15 -23.56 7.98
C THR A 816 38.22 -23.17 9.00
N THR A 817 39.49 -23.13 8.59
CA THR A 817 40.60 -22.71 9.47
C THR A 817 40.66 -21.19 9.69
N LEU A 818 40.27 -20.37 8.71
CA LEU A 818 40.12 -18.93 8.89
C LEU A 818 38.93 -18.56 9.79
N SER A 819 37.81 -19.27 9.64
CA SER A 819 36.60 -19.05 10.46
C SER A 819 36.85 -19.37 11.93
N PHE A 820 37.66 -20.40 12.22
CA PHE A 820 38.02 -20.77 13.59
C PHE A 820 38.95 -19.76 14.26
N LYS A 821 39.91 -19.18 13.53
CA LYS A 821 40.78 -18.10 14.03
C LYS A 821 40.00 -16.82 14.34
N TYR A 822 39.02 -16.47 13.51
CA TYR A 822 38.17 -15.29 13.72
C TYR A 822 37.24 -15.44 14.93
N LEU A 823 36.71 -16.65 15.15
CA LEU A 823 35.89 -16.96 16.32
C LEU A 823 36.73 -16.93 17.61
N LEU A 824 37.96 -17.46 17.58
CA LEU A 824 38.88 -17.41 18.73
C LEU A 824 39.25 -15.97 19.10
N TYR A 825 39.46 -15.10 18.09
CA TYR A 825 39.75 -13.68 18.28
C TYR A 825 38.55 -12.92 18.91
N LYS A 826 37.32 -13.19 18.48
CA LYS A 826 36.09 -12.60 19.08
C LYS A 826 35.84 -13.09 20.52
N ILE A 827 36.20 -14.33 20.83
CA ILE A 827 36.07 -14.87 22.19
C ILE A 827 37.13 -14.26 23.13
N LEU A 828 38.36 -14.07 22.64
CA LEU A 828 39.42 -13.43 23.43
C LEU A 828 39.20 -11.91 23.63
N SER A 829 38.58 -11.22 22.66
CA SER A 829 38.26 -9.79 22.81
C SER A 829 37.08 -9.55 23.77
N SER A 830 36.09 -10.44 23.79
CA SER A 830 34.94 -10.34 24.71
C SER A 830 35.30 -10.67 26.17
N PHE A 831 36.28 -11.56 26.41
CA PHE A 831 36.80 -11.82 27.76
C PHE A 831 37.65 -10.65 28.30
N SER A 832 38.38 -9.94 27.45
CA SER A 832 39.24 -8.82 27.88
C SER A 832 38.44 -7.56 28.27
N ILE A 833 37.25 -7.36 27.68
CA ILE A 833 36.40 -6.18 27.94
C ILE A 833 35.57 -6.35 29.22
N ASN A 834 35.18 -7.58 29.59
CA ASN A 834 34.41 -7.82 30.82
C ASN A 834 35.25 -7.84 32.10
N ILE A 835 36.56 -8.06 32.02
CA ILE A 835 37.46 -7.96 33.19
C ILE A 835 37.76 -6.49 33.54
N PHE A 836 37.71 -5.57 32.58
CA PHE A 836 37.97 -4.14 32.81
C PHE A 836 36.77 -3.34 33.35
N LYS A 837 35.53 -3.83 33.23
CA LYS A 837 34.33 -3.14 33.75
C LYS A 837 33.96 -3.46 35.20
N THR A 838 34.53 -4.52 35.79
CA THR A 838 34.33 -4.87 37.21
C THR A 838 35.44 -4.39 38.15
N ALA A 839 36.46 -3.68 37.64
CA ALA A 839 37.60 -3.22 38.42
C ALA A 839 37.59 -1.72 38.80
N THR A 840 36.60 -0.92 38.36
CA THR A 840 36.56 0.54 38.59
C THR A 840 35.43 1.02 39.51
N THR A 841 34.76 0.14 40.25
CA THR A 841 33.75 0.51 41.27
C THR A 841 34.05 0.00 42.69
N LYS A 842 35.32 -0.31 42.99
CA LYS A 842 35.82 -0.50 44.36
C LYS A 842 37.29 -0.08 44.48
N LYS A 843 37.54 1.22 44.56
CA LYS A 843 38.48 1.89 45.49
C LYS A 843 38.42 3.39 45.32
#